data_AF-A0A8S0SDP0-F1
#
_entry.id   AF-A0A8S0SDP0-F1
#
_cell.length_a   1.000
_cell.length_b   1.000
_cell.length_c   1.000
_cell.angle_alpha   90.00
_cell.angle_beta   90.00
_cell.angle_gamma   90.00
#
_symmetry.space_group_name_H-M   'P 1'
#
loop_
_entity.id
_entity.type
_entity.pdbx_description
1 polymer ?
#
loop_
_entity_poly.entity_id
_entity_poly.type
_entity_poly.pdbx_seq_one_letter_code
_entity_poly.pdbx_strand_id
1 'polypeptide(L)'
;IVLNLRPYKSARDMWEYLKKVCTQSNNARQLLLEFELVQFSQDSSTIEEFYSGFSNLLTEYKDIIYASVSSDRLKAIQDVHEVTKRDQFLMKLGTEFEPIRSSLMNRESPPSSDDCLGELLREERLLTRASLEQQQNRVTPVLMAYVARGKFKHRDMSRMQCYSCKGFGHMAEECPRKICNYCKKSSHVIKECPTRPPCKIGPNYVAAAASASSSAPPSIPFQVPASPNSSQTHITLETIQQMVISALGISDVFDWHKKLGHPNSNVLQHLLNSGLLGNKTPTSSWSLHQMDVKNAFLHGDLKEDIYMKLPSGMPLPPVDFVCKLKRSLYGLKQAPRAWLDKFRRTLLDFSFSQSQYDAPLFFYKSIVAGCPDSRLSTTGWCIFIGDALISWKCKKQDCVSKSSTEAEYRAMSAACSEIVWLRDLLVELGISQSQPTPLHGDNTSAIQIAANPVYHEHTKHIDVDCHYILTLYYIFPPKVAPDVKEVLDTFRVAATLGSDSLGAYVISMASNASDVLAVELLQKDARLAVAGELGRPCPGGTLRVVPLFETVKDLREAGSAIRKLLSIDWYRNHIIKNHNGHQEVMVGYSDSGKDAGRFTAAWELYKAQEDVVAACNEYGIKVTLFHGRGGSIGRGGGPTYLAIQSQPPGSVMGTLRSTEQGEMVQAKFGLPQIAVRQLEIYTTAVLLATLRPPIHPREQKWRNLMDDISKISCNSYRSTVYENPEFLAYFQEATPQAELGYLNIGSRPTRRKSSVGIGHLRAIPWIFAWTQTRFVLPAWLGVGAGLKGVCEKGHTEDLRAMYKEWPFFQSTIDLIEMVIGKADIPIAKHYDEVLVSEKRQQLGVELRRELLTAEEFVLSVTGHEKLSENNRSLRRLIESRLPYLNPMNMLQVEILKRLRHDDDNNKLRDALLITINGIAAGMRNTG
;
A
#
# COMPACT_ATOMS: atom_id res chain seq x y z
N ILE A 1 -7.53 7.64 37.03
CA ILE A 1 -6.34 8.04 37.85
C ILE A 1 -6.49 9.43 38.53
N VAL A 2 -7.49 10.25 38.20
CA VAL A 2 -7.61 11.64 38.76
C VAL A 2 -8.13 11.71 40.22
N LEU A 3 -8.52 10.61 40.85
CA LEU A 3 -8.95 10.66 42.25
C LEU A 3 -7.87 10.44 43.30
N ASN A 4 -6.57 10.32 42.96
CA ASN A 4 -5.59 10.04 44.04
C ASN A 4 -4.13 10.46 43.82
N LEU A 5 -3.82 11.66 43.35
CA LEU A 5 -2.44 12.18 43.47
C LEU A 5 -2.36 13.39 44.40
N ARG A 6 -1.90 13.12 45.63
CA ARG A 6 -1.46 14.10 46.63
C ARG A 6 0.01 14.46 46.38
N PRO A 7 0.47 15.66 46.77
CA PRO A 7 1.89 15.99 46.72
C PRO A 7 2.70 15.09 47.66
N TYR A 8 3.78 14.49 47.15
CA TYR A 8 4.70 13.66 47.94
C TYR A 8 6.02 14.40 48.15
N LYS A 9 6.50 14.42 49.39
CA LYS A 9 7.72 15.15 49.77
C LYS A 9 9.02 14.45 49.31
N SER A 10 8.95 13.19 48.91
CA SER A 10 10.11 12.41 48.48
C SER A 10 9.82 11.59 47.22
N ALA A 11 10.86 11.38 46.40
CA ALA A 11 10.77 10.58 45.18
C ALA A 11 10.44 9.10 45.47
N ARG A 12 10.75 8.59 46.67
CA ARG A 12 10.45 7.21 47.08
C ARG A 12 8.96 6.97 47.27
N ASP A 13 8.26 7.92 47.90
CA ASP A 13 6.81 7.82 48.15
C ASP A 13 6.00 7.98 46.86
N MET A 14 6.48 8.84 45.96
CA MET A 14 5.97 8.94 44.59
C MET A 14 6.14 7.62 43.84
N TRP A 15 7.30 6.96 44.00
CA TRP A 15 7.61 5.71 43.29
C TRP A 15 6.77 4.52 43.77
N GLU A 16 6.51 4.39 45.08
CA GLU A 16 5.62 3.33 45.60
C GLU A 16 4.16 3.53 45.20
N TYR A 17 3.71 4.79 45.10
CA TYR A 17 2.39 5.11 44.56
C TYR A 17 2.27 4.76 43.07
N LEU A 18 3.24 5.18 42.24
CA LEU A 18 3.27 4.89 40.80
C LEU A 18 3.31 3.38 40.55
N LYS A 19 4.05 2.63 41.36
CA LYS A 19 4.10 1.16 41.31
C LYS A 19 2.74 0.49 41.58
N LYS A 20 1.86 1.12 42.36
CA LYS A 20 0.51 0.62 42.67
C LYS A 20 -0.52 0.98 41.61
N VAL A 21 -0.29 2.07 40.85
CA VAL A 21 -1.20 2.58 39.81
C VAL A 21 -0.84 2.07 38.41
N CYS A 22 0.45 2.00 38.06
CA CYS A 22 0.90 1.57 36.75
C CYS A 22 0.81 0.05 36.51
N THR A 23 0.39 -0.73 37.50
CA THR A 23 0.13 -2.18 37.37
C THR A 23 -1.21 -2.52 36.71
N GLN A 24 -2.04 -1.54 36.34
CA GLN A 24 -3.25 -1.75 35.54
C GLN A 24 -3.36 -0.67 34.45
N SER A 25 -3.03 -0.97 33.20
CA SER A 25 -3.29 -0.07 32.07
C SER A 25 -4.20 -0.74 31.03
N ASN A 26 -5.48 -0.38 31.05
CA ASN A 26 -6.56 -0.84 30.17
C ASN A 26 -6.51 -0.21 28.75
N ASN A 27 -5.34 0.17 28.22
CA ASN A 27 -5.24 0.81 26.89
C ASN A 27 -5.73 -0.12 25.76
N ALA A 28 -5.58 -1.43 25.92
CA ALA A 28 -6.15 -2.41 25.00
C ALA A 28 -7.69 -2.42 25.06
N ARG A 29 -8.28 -2.28 26.25
CA ARG A 29 -9.74 -2.16 26.42
C ARG A 29 -10.26 -0.83 25.89
N GLN A 30 -9.49 0.27 26.01
CA GLN A 30 -9.84 1.55 25.41
C GLN A 30 -9.99 1.43 23.88
N LEU A 31 -8.95 0.91 23.21
CA LEU A 31 -8.96 0.77 21.74
C LEU A 31 -10.05 -0.20 21.27
N LEU A 32 -10.33 -1.24 22.07
CA LEU A 32 -11.39 -2.18 21.81
C LEU A 32 -12.78 -1.55 22.00
N LEU A 33 -12.99 -0.73 23.03
CA LEU A 33 -14.24 0.01 23.24
C LEU A 33 -14.47 1.09 22.18
N GLU A 34 -13.42 1.77 21.70
CA GLU A 34 -13.52 2.69 20.54
C GLU A 34 -13.99 1.95 19.30
N PHE A 35 -13.43 0.76 19.06
CA PHE A 35 -13.85 -0.09 17.95
C PHE A 35 -15.29 -0.60 18.12
N GLU A 36 -15.66 -1.09 19.31
CA GLU A 36 -17.01 -1.53 19.64
C GLU A 36 -18.02 -0.38 19.47
N LEU A 37 -17.72 0.84 19.95
CA LEU A 37 -18.56 2.02 19.77
C LEU A 37 -18.72 2.43 18.30
N VAL A 38 -17.66 2.35 17.48
CA VAL A 38 -17.75 2.66 16.04
C VAL A 38 -18.62 1.65 15.30
N GLN A 39 -18.49 0.37 15.62
CA GLN A 39 -19.26 -0.71 14.99
C GLN A 39 -20.68 -0.87 15.55
N PHE A 40 -21.00 -0.29 16.71
CA PHE A 40 -22.33 -0.40 17.33
C PHE A 40 -23.41 0.31 16.49
N SER A 41 -24.46 -0.41 16.11
CA SER A 41 -25.65 0.07 15.40
C SER A 41 -26.92 -0.57 15.99
N GLN A 42 -28.08 0.04 15.73
CA GLN A 42 -29.35 -0.45 16.29
C GLN A 42 -29.74 -1.85 15.78
N ASP A 43 -29.41 -2.17 14.52
CA ASP A 43 -29.77 -3.43 13.86
C ASP A 43 -31.26 -3.79 14.11
N SER A 44 -31.56 -5.01 14.56
CA SER A 44 -32.93 -5.47 14.87
C SER A 44 -33.34 -5.32 16.33
N SER A 45 -32.57 -4.58 17.14
CA SER A 45 -32.85 -4.39 18.57
C SER A 45 -33.86 -3.25 18.82
N THR A 46 -34.60 -3.34 19.93
CA THR A 46 -35.53 -2.27 20.30
C THR A 46 -34.77 -0.99 20.66
N ILE A 47 -35.39 0.18 20.52
CA ILE A 47 -34.79 1.47 20.86
C ILE A 47 -34.32 1.51 22.32
N GLU A 48 -35.06 0.86 23.23
CA GLU A 48 -34.72 0.78 24.66
C GLU A 48 -33.47 -0.09 24.91
N GLU A 49 -33.40 -1.27 24.28
CA GLU A 49 -32.23 -2.15 24.36
C GLU A 49 -31.00 -1.51 23.71
N PHE A 50 -31.19 -0.86 22.57
CA PHE A 50 -30.15 -0.16 21.83
C PHE A 50 -29.58 1.01 22.63
N TYR A 51 -30.45 1.87 23.20
CA TYR A 51 -30.01 3.00 24.01
C TYR A 51 -29.30 2.55 25.30
N SER A 52 -29.78 1.47 25.92
CA SER A 52 -29.15 0.87 27.10
C SER A 52 -27.76 0.31 26.76
N GLY A 53 -27.64 -0.48 25.68
CA GLY A 53 -26.36 -1.04 25.21
C GLY A 53 -25.36 0.06 24.82
N PHE A 54 -25.81 1.06 24.08
CA PHE A 54 -24.99 2.21 23.70
C PHE A 54 -24.54 3.02 24.94
N SER A 55 -25.45 3.27 25.88
CA SER A 55 -25.14 4.00 27.11
C SER A 55 -24.14 3.25 28.00
N ASN A 56 -24.24 1.92 28.07
CA ASN A 56 -23.31 1.08 28.83
C ASN A 56 -21.90 1.12 28.21
N LEU A 57 -21.78 0.94 26.89
CA LEU A 57 -20.50 1.03 26.18
C LEU A 57 -19.85 2.41 26.32
N LEU A 58 -20.65 3.47 26.22
CA LEU A 58 -20.16 4.84 26.31
C LEU A 58 -19.78 5.22 27.75
N THR A 59 -20.43 4.63 28.74
CA THR A 59 -20.05 4.75 30.17
C THR A 59 -18.73 4.01 30.44
N GLU A 60 -18.59 2.78 29.94
CA GLU A 60 -17.35 2.01 30.09
C GLU A 60 -16.16 2.70 29.38
N TYR A 61 -16.42 3.33 28.22
CA TYR A 61 -15.42 4.12 27.50
C TYR A 61 -15.04 5.41 28.25
N LYS A 62 -16.01 6.13 28.83
CA LYS A 62 -15.79 7.31 29.68
C LYS A 62 -14.94 6.98 30.91
N ASP A 63 -15.12 5.80 31.49
CA ASP A 63 -14.38 5.37 32.68
C ASP A 63 -12.87 5.15 32.41
N ILE A 64 -12.49 5.00 31.13
CA ILE A 64 -11.11 4.77 30.69
C ILE A 64 -10.40 6.04 30.20
N ILE A 65 -11.13 7.03 29.65
CA ILE A 65 -10.55 8.28 29.16
C ILE A 65 -10.31 9.30 30.29
N TYR A 66 -9.08 9.80 30.39
CA TYR A 66 -8.72 10.87 31.32
C TYR A 66 -8.19 12.10 30.57
N ALA A 67 -8.81 13.26 30.80
CA ALA A 67 -8.29 14.56 30.36
C ALA A 67 -8.32 15.55 31.54
N SER A 68 -7.26 16.34 31.69
CA SER A 68 -7.20 17.42 32.69
C SER A 68 -7.82 18.69 32.13
N VAL A 69 -8.90 19.19 32.76
CA VAL A 69 -9.55 20.45 32.36
C VAL A 69 -9.78 21.31 33.61
N SER A 70 -9.60 22.63 33.50
CA SER A 70 -9.91 23.59 34.56
C SER A 70 -11.41 23.58 34.93
N SER A 71 -11.74 23.82 36.20
CA SER A 71 -13.13 23.93 36.71
C SER A 71 -14.02 24.82 35.85
N ASP A 72 -13.46 25.92 35.35
CA ASP A 72 -14.17 26.96 34.62
C ASP A 72 -14.56 26.52 33.20
N ARG A 73 -13.94 25.47 32.67
CA ARG A 73 -14.21 24.90 31.34
C ARG A 73 -14.96 23.56 31.40
N LEU A 74 -15.16 23.01 32.60
CA LEU A 74 -15.82 21.71 32.81
C LEU A 74 -17.25 21.71 32.29
N LYS A 75 -18.01 22.78 32.54
CA LYS A 75 -19.41 22.90 32.12
C LYS A 75 -19.55 22.92 30.60
N ALA A 76 -18.73 23.71 29.90
CA ALA A 76 -18.73 23.77 28.44
C ALA A 76 -18.35 22.42 27.79
N ILE A 77 -17.46 21.65 28.41
CA ILE A 77 -17.08 20.32 27.91
C ILE A 77 -18.18 19.29 28.20
N GLN A 78 -18.83 19.35 29.36
CA GLN A 78 -20.00 18.52 29.67
C GLN A 78 -21.14 18.77 28.68
N ASP A 79 -21.39 20.04 28.34
CA ASP A 79 -22.41 20.42 27.35
C ASP A 79 -22.09 19.87 25.95
N VAL A 80 -20.83 20.04 25.48
CA VAL A 80 -20.38 19.48 24.20
C VAL A 80 -20.44 17.95 24.20
N HIS A 81 -20.14 17.33 25.34
CA HIS A 81 -20.12 15.88 25.47
C HIS A 81 -21.52 15.28 25.44
N GLU A 82 -22.50 15.89 26.13
CA GLU A 82 -23.90 15.46 26.07
C GLU A 82 -24.50 15.64 24.67
N VAL A 83 -24.13 16.72 23.96
CA VAL A 83 -24.49 16.92 22.54
C VAL A 83 -23.87 15.83 21.66
N THR A 84 -22.57 15.55 21.85
CA THR A 84 -21.86 14.51 21.07
C THR A 84 -22.44 13.12 21.32
N LYS A 85 -22.78 12.79 22.58
CA LYS A 85 -23.42 11.52 22.95
C LYS A 85 -24.76 11.36 22.26
N ARG A 86 -25.59 12.39 22.29
CA ARG A 86 -26.89 12.40 21.59
C ARG A 86 -26.71 12.22 20.09
N ASP A 87 -25.81 12.96 19.46
CA ASP A 87 -25.63 12.91 18.01
C ASP A 87 -25.11 11.55 17.56
N GLN A 88 -24.16 10.97 18.30
CA GLN A 88 -23.70 9.60 18.04
C GLN A 88 -24.80 8.56 18.20
N PHE A 89 -25.65 8.68 19.23
CA PHE A 89 -26.81 7.82 19.40
C PHE A 89 -27.76 7.91 18.21
N LEU A 90 -28.14 9.12 17.79
CA LEU A 90 -29.05 9.36 16.68
C LEU A 90 -28.47 8.88 15.34
N MET A 91 -27.18 9.08 15.08
CA MET A 91 -26.53 8.68 13.83
C MET A 91 -26.41 7.16 13.64
N LYS A 92 -26.60 6.38 14.71
CA LYS A 92 -26.46 4.92 14.72
C LYS A 92 -27.81 4.17 14.70
N LEU A 93 -28.92 4.90 14.59
CA LEU A 93 -30.26 4.35 14.40
C LEU A 93 -30.44 3.76 13.01
N GLY A 94 -31.35 2.78 12.91
CA GLY A 94 -31.77 2.18 11.64
C GLY A 94 -32.44 3.18 10.68
N THR A 95 -32.44 2.85 9.39
CA THR A 95 -33.00 3.71 8.32
C THR A 95 -34.49 4.03 8.48
N GLU A 96 -35.21 3.21 9.22
CA GLU A 96 -36.63 3.36 9.54
C GLU A 96 -36.90 4.54 10.50
N PHE A 97 -35.90 5.00 11.25
CA PHE A 97 -35.98 6.18 12.12
C PHE A 97 -35.40 7.44 11.46
N GLU A 98 -35.02 7.39 10.17
CA GLU A 98 -34.49 8.54 9.42
C GLU A 98 -35.37 9.81 9.49
N PRO A 99 -36.71 9.71 9.36
CA PRO A 99 -37.57 10.90 9.38
C PRO A 99 -37.57 11.61 10.74
N ILE A 100 -37.68 10.84 11.83
CA ILE A 100 -37.68 11.40 13.19
C ILE A 100 -36.28 11.86 13.59
N ARG A 101 -35.22 11.17 13.16
CA ARG A 101 -33.83 11.60 13.33
C ARG A 101 -33.57 12.95 12.68
N SER A 102 -33.99 13.13 11.43
CA SER A 102 -33.85 14.41 10.71
C SER A 102 -34.64 15.53 11.40
N SER A 103 -35.84 15.22 11.90
CA SER A 103 -36.65 16.18 12.67
C SER A 103 -35.97 16.60 13.98
N LEU A 104 -35.44 15.66 14.76
CA LEU A 104 -34.77 15.92 16.04
C LEU A 104 -33.46 16.70 15.87
N MET A 105 -32.69 16.43 14.80
CA MET A 105 -31.42 17.11 14.50
C MET A 105 -31.61 18.55 13.99
N ASN A 106 -32.76 18.88 13.40
CA ASN A 106 -33.03 20.17 12.77
C ASN A 106 -33.81 21.17 13.67
N ARG A 107 -34.04 20.85 14.95
CA ARG A 107 -34.72 21.77 15.88
C ARG A 107 -33.81 22.95 16.25
N GLU A 108 -34.40 24.15 16.32
CA GLU A 108 -33.67 25.39 16.70
C GLU A 108 -33.00 25.29 18.08
N SER A 109 -33.63 24.57 19.01
CA SER A 109 -33.02 24.20 20.29
C SER A 109 -32.77 22.68 20.35
N PRO A 110 -31.51 22.25 20.51
CA PRO A 110 -31.16 20.83 20.59
C PRO A 110 -31.89 20.12 21.75
N PRO A 111 -32.74 19.09 21.49
CA PRO A 111 -33.41 18.34 22.56
C PRO A 111 -32.41 17.50 23.37
N SER A 112 -32.75 17.19 24.63
CA SER A 112 -31.92 16.33 25.49
C SER A 112 -31.93 14.88 25.00
N SER A 113 -30.96 14.07 25.43
CA SER A 113 -30.90 12.64 25.07
C SER A 113 -32.15 11.88 25.52
N ASP A 114 -32.71 12.22 26.68
CA ASP A 114 -33.90 11.59 27.23
C ASP A 114 -35.18 12.01 26.47
N ASP A 115 -35.26 13.26 26.01
CA ASP A 115 -36.35 13.72 25.14
C ASP A 115 -36.31 13.00 23.79
N CYS A 116 -35.12 12.83 23.21
CA CYS A 116 -34.93 12.06 21.97
C CYS A 116 -35.38 10.61 22.15
N LEU A 117 -34.98 9.97 23.26
CA LEU A 117 -35.39 8.60 23.58
C LEU A 117 -36.91 8.48 23.71
N GLY A 118 -37.55 9.43 24.42
CA GLY A 118 -39.00 9.43 24.61
C GLY A 118 -39.78 9.55 23.30
N GLU A 119 -39.30 10.36 22.35
CA GLU A 119 -39.91 10.49 21.03
C GLU A 119 -39.63 9.27 20.13
N LEU A 120 -38.43 8.71 20.18
CA LEU A 120 -38.08 7.49 19.43
C LEU A 120 -38.86 6.27 19.91
N LEU A 121 -39.07 6.11 21.23
CA LEU A 121 -39.90 5.04 21.79
C LEU A 121 -41.38 5.18 21.40
N ARG A 122 -41.86 6.41 21.18
CA ARG A 122 -43.21 6.65 20.64
C ARG A 122 -43.29 6.25 19.17
N GLU A 123 -42.29 6.62 18.37
CA GLU A 123 -42.23 6.26 16.96
C GLU A 123 -42.07 4.75 16.76
N GLU A 124 -41.27 4.08 17.58
CA GLU A 124 -41.13 2.62 17.57
C GLU A 124 -42.47 1.93 17.89
N ARG A 125 -43.23 2.44 18.86
CA ARG A 125 -44.59 1.92 19.15
C ARG A 125 -45.55 2.15 17.98
N LEU A 126 -45.43 3.26 17.25
CA LEU A 126 -46.23 3.55 16.06
C LEU A 126 -45.83 2.64 14.88
N LEU A 127 -44.54 2.42 14.64
CA LEU A 127 -44.01 1.51 13.63
C LEU A 127 -44.35 0.05 13.94
N THR A 128 -44.31 -0.34 15.22
CA THR A 128 -44.73 -1.68 15.68
C THR A 128 -46.23 -1.87 15.54
N ARG A 129 -47.05 -0.84 15.83
CA ARG A 129 -48.50 -0.85 15.55
C ARG A 129 -48.79 -0.92 14.06
N ALA A 130 -48.09 -0.13 13.24
CA ALA A 130 -48.22 -0.16 11.78
C ALA A 130 -47.79 -1.51 11.19
N SER A 131 -46.75 -2.14 11.76
CA SER A 131 -46.35 -3.52 11.43
C SER A 131 -47.38 -4.55 11.90
N LEU A 132 -47.99 -4.39 13.07
CA LEU A 132 -49.08 -5.27 13.56
C LEU A 132 -50.37 -5.11 12.74
N GLU A 133 -50.71 -3.90 12.31
CA GLU A 133 -51.81 -3.62 11.38
C GLU A 133 -51.52 -4.14 9.96
N GLN A 134 -50.26 -4.11 9.51
CA GLN A 134 -49.82 -4.76 8.28
C GLN A 134 -49.74 -6.28 8.39
N GLN A 135 -49.46 -6.84 9.58
CA GLN A 135 -49.43 -8.27 9.87
C GLN A 135 -50.83 -8.88 10.04
N GLN A 136 -51.81 -8.11 10.51
CA GLN A 136 -53.22 -8.54 10.48
C GLN A 136 -53.78 -8.59 9.04
N ASN A 137 -53.15 -7.85 8.11
CA ASN A 137 -53.55 -7.80 6.70
C ASN A 137 -52.67 -8.60 5.73
N ARG A 138 -51.62 -9.31 6.18
CA ARG A 138 -50.84 -10.20 5.29
C ARG A 138 -50.30 -11.44 6.01
N VAL A 139 -51.00 -12.55 5.82
CA VAL A 139 -50.45 -13.91 5.89
C VAL A 139 -49.36 -14.04 4.80
N THR A 140 -48.09 -14.06 5.25
CA THR A 140 -46.89 -14.82 4.78
C THR A 140 -46.65 -15.16 3.29
N PRO A 141 -45.39 -15.41 2.88
CA PRO A 141 -44.17 -14.62 2.97
C PRO A 141 -43.45 -14.56 1.58
N VAL A 142 -42.29 -13.89 1.47
CA VAL A 142 -41.04 -14.43 0.88
C VAL A 142 -39.98 -13.32 0.76
N LEU A 143 -38.83 -13.61 1.36
CA LEU A 143 -37.54 -12.92 1.26
C LEU A 143 -37.12 -12.66 -0.21
N MET A 144 -36.63 -11.45 -0.50
CA MET A 144 -35.69 -11.24 -1.60
C MET A 144 -34.29 -11.01 -1.05
N ALA A 145 -33.44 -12.03 -1.18
CA ALA A 145 -32.00 -11.90 -1.17
C ALA A 145 -31.53 -11.36 -2.54
N TYR A 146 -30.56 -10.44 -2.52
CA TYR A 146 -29.77 -10.07 -3.69
C TYR A 146 -28.92 -11.25 -4.17
N VAL A 147 -28.66 -11.39 -5.49
CA VAL A 147 -27.38 -11.83 -6.12
C VAL A 147 -27.56 -12.13 -7.62
N ALA A 148 -26.56 -11.73 -8.40
CA ALA A 148 -26.35 -12.11 -9.79
C ALA A 148 -25.72 -13.52 -9.94
N ARG A 149 -26.27 -14.31 -10.87
CA ARG A 149 -25.70 -15.46 -11.62
C ARG A 149 -24.94 -16.57 -10.85
N GLY A 150 -25.65 -17.68 -10.65
CA GLY A 150 -25.11 -19.05 -10.53
C GLY A 150 -26.05 -20.07 -11.19
N LYS A 151 -25.51 -21.13 -11.80
CA LYS A 151 -26.21 -22.07 -12.70
C LYS A 151 -27.17 -23.07 -11.98
N PHE A 152 -28.22 -23.46 -12.72
CA PHE A 152 -29.02 -24.72 -12.71
C PHE A 152 -30.35 -24.90 -11.94
N LYS A 153 -31.28 -25.54 -12.70
CA LYS A 153 -32.39 -26.48 -12.42
C LYS A 153 -33.80 -25.97 -12.00
N HIS A 154 -34.77 -26.53 -12.75
CA HIS A 154 -36.25 -26.46 -12.75
C HIS A 154 -36.92 -25.42 -11.84
N ARG A 155 -37.63 -24.45 -12.45
CA ARG A 155 -38.55 -23.52 -11.78
C ARG A 155 -39.94 -23.57 -12.39
N ASP A 156 -40.93 -23.42 -11.52
CA ASP A 156 -42.36 -23.28 -11.83
C ASP A 156 -42.61 -22.02 -12.68
N MET A 157 -43.18 -22.22 -13.87
CA MET A 157 -43.33 -21.21 -14.93
C MET A 157 -44.46 -20.20 -14.64
N SER A 158 -45.38 -20.52 -13.73
CA SER A 158 -46.59 -19.71 -13.46
C SER A 158 -46.31 -18.32 -12.87
N ARG A 159 -45.13 -18.11 -12.28
CA ARG A 159 -44.72 -16.86 -11.61
C ARG A 159 -43.72 -16.01 -12.40
N MET A 160 -43.37 -16.42 -13.62
CA MET A 160 -42.38 -15.72 -14.45
C MET A 160 -43.06 -14.76 -15.44
N GLN A 161 -42.76 -13.46 -15.34
CA GLN A 161 -43.34 -12.42 -16.20
C GLN A 161 -42.49 -12.19 -17.46
N CYS A 162 -43.10 -12.35 -18.63
CA CYS A 162 -42.50 -12.13 -19.94
C CYS A 162 -42.13 -10.65 -20.16
N TYR A 163 -40.88 -10.40 -20.52
CA TYR A 163 -40.35 -9.04 -20.67
C TYR A 163 -40.84 -8.30 -21.93
N SER A 164 -41.35 -9.02 -22.93
CA SER A 164 -41.89 -8.43 -24.18
C SER A 164 -43.34 -7.98 -24.05
N CYS A 165 -44.21 -8.76 -23.39
CA CYS A 165 -45.65 -8.48 -23.32
C CYS A 165 -46.19 -8.23 -21.91
N LYS A 166 -45.36 -8.39 -20.87
CA LYS A 166 -45.72 -8.27 -19.45
C LYS A 166 -46.73 -9.31 -18.92
N GLY A 167 -47.05 -10.37 -19.68
CA GLY A 167 -47.86 -11.52 -19.22
C GLY A 167 -47.04 -12.60 -18.49
N PHE A 168 -47.67 -13.47 -17.70
CA PHE A 168 -46.98 -14.53 -16.94
C PHE A 168 -47.02 -15.89 -17.67
N GLY A 169 -46.15 -16.83 -17.29
CA GLY A 169 -46.25 -18.23 -17.75
C GLY A 169 -45.36 -18.64 -18.94
N HIS A 170 -44.62 -17.71 -19.54
CA HIS A 170 -43.81 -17.98 -20.74
C HIS A 170 -42.58 -17.07 -20.84
N MET A 171 -41.56 -17.50 -21.59
CA MET A 171 -40.35 -16.70 -21.82
C MET A 171 -40.49 -15.75 -23.01
N ALA A 172 -39.71 -14.67 -23.03
CA ALA A 172 -39.77 -13.65 -24.09
C ALA A 172 -39.45 -14.20 -25.50
N GLU A 173 -38.73 -15.31 -25.59
CA GLU A 173 -38.36 -15.99 -26.84
C GLU A 173 -39.56 -16.72 -27.49
N GLU A 174 -40.50 -17.19 -26.66
CA GLU A 174 -41.72 -17.93 -27.03
C GLU A 174 -42.97 -17.04 -26.96
N CYS A 175 -42.79 -15.72 -26.79
CA CYS A 175 -43.89 -14.79 -26.64
C CYS A 175 -44.64 -14.56 -27.97
N PRO A 176 -45.97 -14.74 -28.04
CA PRO A 176 -46.75 -14.56 -29.26
C PRO A 176 -46.89 -13.09 -29.70
N ARG A 177 -46.49 -12.12 -28.87
CA ARG A 177 -46.47 -10.68 -29.17
C ARG A 177 -45.04 -10.13 -29.03
N LYS A 178 -44.18 -10.45 -30.00
CA LYS A 178 -42.78 -9.98 -30.04
C LYS A 178 -42.71 -8.50 -30.41
N ILE A 179 -42.30 -7.63 -29.49
CA ILE A 179 -42.07 -6.19 -29.72
C ILE A 179 -40.59 -5.89 -29.52
N CYS A 180 -39.93 -5.31 -30.51
CA CYS A 180 -38.51 -5.01 -30.45
C CYS A 180 -38.25 -3.78 -29.59
N ASN A 181 -37.44 -3.91 -28.54
CA ASN A 181 -37.17 -2.78 -27.64
C ASN A 181 -36.27 -1.68 -28.22
N TYR A 182 -35.56 -1.93 -29.32
CA TYR A 182 -34.69 -0.95 -29.98
C TYR A 182 -35.44 -0.09 -30.99
N CYS A 183 -36.19 -0.70 -31.92
CA CYS A 183 -36.93 0.03 -32.95
C CYS A 183 -38.44 0.18 -32.68
N LYS A 184 -38.93 -0.39 -31.57
CA LYS A 184 -40.33 -0.32 -31.10
C LYS A 184 -41.39 -0.89 -32.05
N LYS A 185 -40.99 -1.70 -33.04
CA LYS A 185 -41.91 -2.40 -33.97
C LYS A 185 -42.27 -3.81 -33.49
N SER A 186 -43.50 -4.25 -33.75
CA SER A 186 -44.00 -5.60 -33.48
C SER A 186 -43.60 -6.56 -34.62
N SER A 187 -42.77 -7.57 -34.32
CA SER A 187 -42.43 -8.72 -35.20
C SER A 187 -41.20 -9.50 -34.74
N HIS A 188 -40.25 -8.86 -34.04
CA HIS A 188 -38.94 -9.45 -33.72
C HIS A 188 -38.41 -8.98 -32.36
N VAL A 189 -37.37 -9.65 -31.85
CA VAL A 189 -36.70 -9.30 -30.60
C VAL A 189 -35.40 -8.52 -30.86
N ILE A 190 -34.88 -7.82 -29.86
CA ILE A 190 -33.74 -6.88 -29.99
C ILE A 190 -32.43 -7.50 -30.52
N LYS A 191 -32.27 -8.83 -30.45
CA LYS A 191 -31.13 -9.57 -31.01
C LYS A 191 -31.18 -9.69 -32.54
N GLU A 192 -32.38 -9.65 -33.12
CA GLU A 192 -32.65 -9.86 -34.54
C GLU A 192 -33.02 -8.54 -35.23
N CYS A 193 -32.76 -7.41 -34.58
CA CYS A 193 -33.17 -6.09 -35.06
C CYS A 193 -32.26 -5.62 -36.20
N PRO A 194 -32.77 -5.47 -37.44
CA PRO A 194 -31.95 -5.18 -38.62
C PRO A 194 -31.36 -3.76 -38.64
N THR A 195 -31.85 -2.86 -37.80
CA THR A 195 -31.33 -1.48 -37.66
C THR A 195 -30.32 -1.33 -36.52
N ARG A 196 -30.00 -2.41 -35.80
CA ARG A 196 -29.04 -2.39 -34.70
C ARG A 196 -27.63 -2.73 -35.22
N PRO A 197 -26.63 -1.83 -35.05
CA PRO A 197 -25.25 -2.11 -35.50
C PRO A 197 -24.61 -3.28 -34.72
N PRO A 198 -23.77 -4.12 -35.37
CA PRO A 198 -23.20 -5.32 -34.76
C PRO A 198 -22.15 -4.94 -33.69
N CYS A 199 -22.34 -5.44 -32.48
CA CYS A 199 -21.44 -5.18 -31.34
C CYS A 199 -20.37 -6.28 -31.24
N LYS A 200 -19.09 -5.90 -31.29
CA LYS A 200 -17.95 -6.78 -30.97
C LYS A 200 -18.01 -7.19 -29.49
N ILE A 201 -17.80 -8.48 -29.28
CA ILE A 201 -17.95 -9.19 -27.99
C ILE A 201 -16.77 -8.87 -27.06
N GLY A 202 -17.09 -8.52 -25.81
CA GLY A 202 -16.18 -8.45 -24.66
C GLY A 202 -17.00 -8.18 -23.38
N PRO A 203 -16.78 -8.90 -22.27
CA PRO A 203 -17.84 -9.12 -21.27
C PRO A 203 -18.09 -7.95 -20.31
N ASN A 204 -19.40 -7.67 -20.16
CA ASN A 204 -20.18 -7.39 -18.95
C ASN A 204 -20.02 -6.07 -18.16
N TYR A 205 -21.04 -5.22 -18.33
CA TYR A 205 -21.84 -4.40 -17.37
C TYR A 205 -21.11 -3.48 -16.36
N VAL A 206 -21.29 -2.14 -16.28
CA VAL A 206 -22.49 -1.22 -16.29
C VAL A 206 -23.40 -1.50 -15.08
N ALA A 207 -23.93 -0.59 -14.26
CA ALA A 207 -23.90 0.86 -14.01
C ALA A 207 -24.63 1.05 -12.65
N ALA A 208 -24.30 2.06 -11.84
CA ALA A 208 -25.06 3.32 -11.65
C ALA A 208 -26.60 3.25 -11.77
N ALA A 209 -27.31 3.86 -10.81
CA ALA A 209 -28.51 4.71 -10.99
C ALA A 209 -29.16 4.93 -9.60
N ALA A 210 -29.29 6.17 -9.11
CA ALA A 210 -30.35 7.16 -9.42
C ALA A 210 -31.66 6.82 -8.66
N SER A 211 -32.54 7.72 -8.22
CA SER A 211 -33.10 8.89 -8.91
C SER A 211 -34.25 9.51 -8.10
N ALA A 212 -34.45 10.83 -8.25
CA ALA A 212 -35.74 11.57 -8.34
C ALA A 212 -36.69 11.58 -7.11
N SER A 213 -37.51 12.61 -6.83
CA SER A 213 -38.45 13.37 -7.70
C SER A 213 -39.04 14.61 -6.96
N SER A 214 -38.98 15.83 -7.51
CA SER A 214 -40.05 16.67 -8.10
C SER A 214 -41.23 17.18 -7.22
N SER A 215 -41.37 18.51 -7.07
CA SER A 215 -42.61 19.31 -7.34
C SER A 215 -42.40 20.83 -7.05
N ALA A 216 -43.09 21.71 -7.77
CA ALA A 216 -43.13 23.20 -7.67
C ALA A 216 -44.45 23.70 -8.29
N PRO A 217 -44.90 24.99 -8.21
CA PRO A 217 -44.68 26.15 -7.30
C PRO A 217 -46.05 26.78 -6.81
N PRO A 218 -46.14 27.97 -6.14
CA PRO A 218 -46.17 29.31 -6.80
C PRO A 218 -45.48 30.46 -5.98
N SER A 219 -45.72 31.74 -6.32
CA SER A 219 -44.74 32.86 -6.45
C SER A 219 -44.98 34.20 -5.68
N ILE A 220 -43.86 34.89 -5.30
CA ILE A 220 -43.54 36.38 -5.28
C ILE A 220 -44.13 37.27 -4.12
N PRO A 221 -43.52 38.40 -3.63
CA PRO A 221 -42.40 39.26 -4.13
C PRO A 221 -41.25 39.72 -3.16
N PHE A 222 -40.06 39.96 -3.77
CA PHE A 222 -39.03 41.02 -3.62
C PHE A 222 -38.79 41.85 -2.31
N GLN A 223 -37.53 41.90 -1.83
CA GLN A 223 -36.62 43.06 -1.99
C GLN A 223 -35.12 42.81 -1.59
N VAL A 224 -34.25 43.59 -2.26
CA VAL A 224 -32.77 43.56 -2.48
C VAL A 224 -31.97 44.22 -1.32
N PRO A 225 -30.72 43.78 -0.98
CA PRO A 225 -29.51 44.39 -1.56
C PRO A 225 -28.37 43.40 -1.90
N ALA A 226 -28.02 43.32 -3.19
CA ALA A 226 -26.79 42.68 -3.67
C ALA A 226 -26.05 43.61 -4.63
N SER A 227 -24.87 44.03 -4.20
CA SER A 227 -23.81 44.63 -5.00
C SER A 227 -22.85 43.52 -5.47
N PRO A 228 -21.96 43.81 -6.44
CA PRO A 228 -21.97 43.27 -7.79
C PRO A 228 -21.33 41.88 -7.91
N ASN A 229 -21.98 41.03 -8.71
CA ASN A 229 -21.45 39.75 -9.14
C ASN A 229 -20.12 39.91 -9.90
N SER A 230 -19.13 39.19 -9.38
CA SER A 230 -17.98 38.66 -10.10
C SER A 230 -18.44 37.90 -11.34
N SER A 231 -18.14 38.47 -12.51
CA SER A 231 -18.20 37.79 -13.80
C SER A 231 -17.13 36.70 -13.86
N GLN A 232 -17.60 35.47 -14.06
CA GLN A 232 -16.85 34.38 -14.66
C GLN A 232 -16.17 34.85 -15.95
N THR A 233 -14.86 34.65 -16.07
CA THR A 233 -14.14 34.67 -17.35
C THR A 233 -13.64 33.25 -17.63
N HIS A 234 -14.48 32.29 -18.05
CA HIS A 234 -14.71 31.94 -19.47
C HIS A 234 -13.94 32.82 -20.47
N ILE A 235 -13.53 32.27 -21.61
CA ILE A 235 -13.35 33.12 -22.81
C ILE A 235 -14.68 33.87 -22.96
N THR A 236 -14.73 35.11 -22.49
CA THR A 236 -15.94 35.90 -22.53
C THR A 236 -16.12 36.34 -23.97
N LEU A 237 -17.38 36.54 -24.36
CA LEU A 237 -17.75 37.13 -25.64
C LEU A 237 -16.94 38.41 -25.93
N GLU A 238 -16.63 39.21 -24.90
CA GLU A 238 -15.80 40.42 -24.95
C GLU A 238 -14.34 40.17 -25.35
N THR A 239 -13.79 39.01 -24.98
CA THR A 239 -12.40 38.61 -25.32
C THR A 239 -12.29 38.22 -26.80
N ILE A 240 -13.29 37.52 -27.34
CA ILE A 240 -13.40 37.23 -28.79
C ILE A 240 -13.68 38.53 -29.57
N GLN A 241 -14.49 39.43 -29.02
CA GLN A 241 -14.79 40.74 -29.62
C GLN A 241 -13.54 41.63 -29.70
N GLN A 242 -12.68 41.62 -28.67
CA GLN A 242 -11.37 42.31 -28.67
C GLN A 242 -10.39 41.73 -29.70
N MET A 243 -10.35 40.40 -29.88
CA MET A 243 -9.51 39.76 -30.91
C MET A 243 -9.96 40.13 -32.34
N VAL A 244 -11.27 40.19 -32.59
CA VAL A 244 -11.82 40.61 -33.90
C VAL A 244 -11.62 42.11 -34.13
N ILE A 245 -11.82 42.97 -33.13
CA ILE A 245 -11.60 44.42 -33.24
C ILE A 245 -10.10 44.76 -33.46
N SER A 246 -9.20 44.04 -32.80
CA SER A 246 -7.74 44.22 -32.91
C SER A 246 -7.19 43.77 -34.28
N ALA A 247 -7.68 42.63 -34.80
CA ALA A 247 -7.33 42.16 -36.15
C ALA A 247 -7.86 43.07 -37.28
N LEU A 248 -8.93 43.83 -37.03
CA LEU A 248 -9.55 44.76 -37.99
C LEU A 248 -8.99 46.21 -37.89
N GLY A 249 -8.02 46.46 -37.02
CA GLY A 249 -7.54 47.80 -36.66
C GLY A 249 -6.18 48.24 -37.20
N ILE A 250 -5.35 47.35 -37.79
CA ILE A 250 -3.96 47.66 -38.17
C ILE A 250 -3.70 47.23 -39.62
N SER A 251 -3.18 48.14 -40.43
CA SER A 251 -3.02 48.02 -41.88
C SER A 251 -1.64 47.53 -42.34
N ASP A 252 -0.87 46.82 -41.51
CA ASP A 252 0.40 46.23 -41.95
C ASP A 252 0.70 44.91 -41.24
N VAL A 253 0.69 43.83 -42.03
CA VAL A 253 0.95 42.45 -41.61
C VAL A 253 2.40 42.14 -41.97
N PHE A 254 3.39 42.57 -41.18
CA PHE A 254 4.74 42.00 -41.31
C PHE A 254 5.63 41.98 -40.05
N ASP A 255 5.22 42.56 -38.91
CA ASP A 255 6.14 42.74 -37.77
C ASP A 255 5.85 41.94 -36.49
N TRP A 256 4.89 41.00 -36.52
CA TRP A 256 4.49 40.26 -35.31
C TRP A 256 5.45 39.12 -34.89
N HIS A 257 6.32 38.63 -35.78
CA HIS A 257 7.14 37.45 -35.51
C HIS A 257 8.46 37.68 -34.73
N LYS A 258 8.78 38.91 -34.31
CA LYS A 258 10.10 39.22 -33.70
C LYS A 258 10.11 39.76 -32.26
N LYS A 259 8.97 40.01 -31.59
CA LYS A 259 8.97 40.77 -30.32
C LYS A 259 8.41 40.11 -29.06
N LEU A 260 8.02 38.84 -29.07
CA LEU A 260 7.70 38.11 -27.84
C LEU A 260 8.52 36.82 -27.75
N GLY A 261 9.83 36.99 -27.53
CA GLY A 261 10.65 35.95 -26.92
C GLY A 261 10.54 36.09 -25.41
N HIS A 262 10.01 35.05 -24.76
CA HIS A 262 9.85 34.85 -23.31
C HIS A 262 9.02 35.90 -22.52
N PRO A 263 8.07 35.47 -21.67
CA PRO A 263 7.42 36.38 -20.73
C PRO A 263 8.44 36.84 -19.66
N ASN A 264 8.56 38.16 -19.49
CA ASN A 264 9.34 38.77 -18.40
C ASN A 264 8.71 38.45 -17.03
N SER A 265 9.55 38.23 -16.00
CA SER A 265 9.20 37.86 -14.61
C SER A 265 8.10 38.73 -13.97
N ASN A 266 7.96 39.98 -14.41
CA ASN A 266 7.00 40.94 -13.88
C ASN A 266 5.54 40.62 -14.24
N VAL A 267 5.28 39.92 -15.35
CA VAL A 267 3.90 39.52 -15.74
C VAL A 267 3.39 38.39 -14.87
N LEU A 268 4.26 37.42 -14.56
CA LEU A 268 3.97 36.30 -13.66
C LEU A 268 3.75 36.77 -12.21
N GLN A 269 4.51 37.76 -11.76
CA GLN A 269 4.33 38.37 -10.43
C GLN A 269 2.98 39.07 -10.30
N HIS A 270 2.45 39.64 -11.38
CA HIS A 270 1.17 40.35 -11.36
C HIS A 270 -0.04 39.39 -11.29
N LEU A 271 0.07 38.22 -11.93
CA LEU A 271 -0.96 37.16 -11.93
C LEU A 271 -1.05 36.40 -10.59
N LEU A 272 0.06 36.30 -9.85
CA LEU A 272 0.08 35.68 -8.51
C LEU A 272 -0.63 36.54 -7.45
N ASN A 273 -0.59 37.86 -7.61
CA ASN A 273 -1.22 38.80 -6.68
C ASN A 273 -2.74 38.95 -6.87
N SER A 274 -3.34 38.36 -7.91
CA SER A 274 -4.76 38.57 -8.28
C SER A 274 -5.74 37.47 -7.80
N GLY A 275 -5.31 36.48 -7.02
CA GLY A 275 -6.22 35.59 -6.27
C GLY A 275 -7.14 34.66 -7.08
N LEU A 276 -6.80 34.34 -8.33
CA LEU A 276 -7.68 33.66 -9.31
C LEU A 276 -7.67 32.11 -9.28
N LEU A 277 -7.40 31.47 -8.14
CA LEU A 277 -7.41 30.00 -8.04
C LEU A 277 -8.65 29.51 -7.27
N GLY A 278 -9.71 29.14 -8.01
CA GLY A 278 -10.95 28.58 -7.46
C GLY A 278 -11.53 27.45 -8.32
N ASN A 279 -11.68 26.28 -7.71
CA ASN A 279 -12.11 24.99 -8.25
C ASN A 279 -13.46 24.97 -9.01
N LYS A 280 -13.57 24.16 -10.09
CA LYS A 280 -14.65 23.16 -10.32
C LYS A 280 -14.41 22.29 -11.59
N THR A 281 -14.74 21.00 -11.46
CA THR A 281 -14.58 19.88 -12.43
C THR A 281 -15.87 19.58 -13.23
N PRO A 282 -15.85 18.70 -14.27
CA PRO A 282 -16.48 18.95 -15.58
C PRO A 282 -17.77 18.15 -15.86
N THR A 283 -18.61 18.66 -16.76
CA THR A 283 -19.61 17.88 -17.49
C THR A 283 -19.46 18.10 -19.00
N SER A 284 -19.34 17.00 -19.75
CA SER A 284 -19.26 16.99 -21.20
C SER A 284 -20.56 17.47 -21.82
N SER A 285 -20.57 18.70 -22.37
CA SER A 285 -21.64 19.24 -23.21
C SER A 285 -21.04 19.91 -24.44
N TRP A 286 -21.69 19.77 -25.59
CA TRP A 286 -21.35 20.55 -26.78
C TRP A 286 -21.69 22.01 -26.48
N SER A 287 -20.69 22.88 -26.44
CA SER A 287 -20.90 24.28 -26.10
C SER A 287 -21.38 25.06 -27.33
N LEU A 288 -22.68 25.36 -27.39
CA LEU A 288 -23.26 26.28 -28.37
C LEU A 288 -23.14 27.71 -27.82
N HIS A 289 -22.41 28.57 -28.53
CA HIS A 289 -22.22 29.97 -28.15
C HIS A 289 -22.87 30.88 -29.19
N GLN A 290 -23.83 31.71 -28.78
CA GLN A 290 -24.47 32.72 -29.62
C GLN A 290 -23.88 34.10 -29.29
N MET A 291 -23.44 34.85 -30.30
CA MET A 291 -22.82 36.18 -30.14
C MET A 291 -23.53 37.24 -30.99
N ASP A 292 -23.73 38.42 -30.41
CA ASP A 292 -24.19 39.62 -31.12
C ASP A 292 -23.07 40.68 -31.14
N VAL A 293 -22.72 41.17 -32.33
CA VAL A 293 -21.59 42.10 -32.52
C VAL A 293 -22.12 43.53 -32.58
N LYS A 294 -22.01 44.24 -31.46
CA LYS A 294 -22.28 45.69 -31.40
C LYS A 294 -21.35 46.41 -32.37
N ASN A 295 -21.90 47.36 -33.12
CA ASN A 295 -21.19 48.13 -34.15
C ASN A 295 -20.70 47.33 -35.38
N ALA A 296 -21.14 46.08 -35.58
CA ALA A 296 -20.78 45.24 -36.74
C ALA A 296 -20.83 45.98 -38.08
N PHE A 297 -21.92 46.70 -38.32
CA PHE A 297 -22.14 47.43 -39.56
C PHE A 297 -21.26 48.68 -39.70
N LEU A 298 -20.52 49.09 -38.69
CA LEU A 298 -19.55 50.19 -38.77
C LEU A 298 -18.17 49.74 -39.28
N HIS A 299 -17.95 48.43 -39.35
CA HIS A 299 -16.67 47.85 -39.74
C HIS A 299 -16.65 47.32 -41.18
N GLY A 300 -17.80 47.29 -41.86
CA GLY A 300 -17.91 46.93 -43.27
C GLY A 300 -17.26 47.98 -44.18
N ASP A 301 -16.49 47.51 -45.16
CA ASP A 301 -15.88 48.39 -46.16
C ASP A 301 -16.90 48.70 -47.26
N LEU A 302 -17.21 49.98 -47.44
CA LEU A 302 -18.11 50.44 -48.50
C LEU A 302 -17.39 50.36 -49.84
N LYS A 303 -18.00 49.69 -50.82
CA LYS A 303 -17.50 49.64 -52.20
C LYS A 303 -17.94 50.85 -53.04
N GLU A 304 -18.84 51.66 -52.50
CA GLU A 304 -19.47 52.81 -53.15
C GLU A 304 -19.17 54.08 -52.35
N ASP A 305 -19.05 55.22 -53.04
CA ASP A 305 -18.81 56.51 -52.41
C ASP A 305 -20.10 57.11 -51.86
N ILE A 306 -20.21 57.24 -50.54
CA ILE A 306 -21.42 57.73 -49.85
C ILE A 306 -21.05 58.95 -49.02
N TYR A 307 -21.84 60.02 -49.14
CA TYR A 307 -21.61 61.30 -48.47
C TYR A 307 -22.75 61.62 -47.49
N MET A 308 -22.45 62.26 -46.37
CA MET A 308 -23.42 62.70 -45.36
C MET A 308 -23.21 64.17 -44.98
N LYS A 309 -24.27 64.86 -44.55
CA LYS A 309 -24.15 66.22 -43.98
C LYS A 309 -23.48 66.16 -42.60
N LEU A 310 -22.80 67.24 -42.20
CA LEU A 310 -22.13 67.30 -40.89
C LEU A 310 -23.13 67.13 -39.73
N PRO A 311 -22.83 66.32 -38.71
CA PRO A 311 -23.67 66.19 -37.51
C PRO A 311 -23.70 67.49 -36.68
N SER A 312 -24.87 67.85 -36.17
CA SER A 312 -25.09 69.03 -35.31
C SER A 312 -24.31 68.92 -34.00
N GLY A 313 -23.37 69.85 -33.77
CA GLY A 313 -22.54 69.90 -32.55
C GLY A 313 -21.02 69.92 -32.78
N MET A 314 -20.56 69.69 -34.01
CA MET A 314 -19.15 69.94 -34.39
C MET A 314 -18.93 71.39 -34.84
N PRO A 315 -17.74 71.99 -34.57
CA PRO A 315 -17.41 73.32 -35.04
C PRO A 315 -17.49 73.36 -36.57
N LEU A 316 -18.40 74.16 -37.11
CA LEU A 316 -18.65 74.29 -38.53
C LEU A 316 -17.45 75.00 -39.19
N PRO A 317 -16.78 74.39 -40.17
CA PRO A 317 -15.91 75.15 -41.07
C PRO A 317 -16.76 76.11 -41.93
N PRO A 318 -16.18 77.19 -42.50
CA PRO A 318 -16.95 78.34 -42.96
C PRO A 318 -17.78 78.18 -44.25
N VAL A 319 -17.89 76.98 -44.87
CA VAL A 319 -18.62 76.78 -46.15
C VAL A 319 -19.14 75.33 -46.29
N ASP A 320 -20.14 75.08 -47.15
CA ASP A 320 -20.88 73.82 -47.39
C ASP A 320 -20.02 72.56 -47.65
N PHE A 321 -19.51 71.93 -46.60
CA PHE A 321 -18.85 70.62 -46.68
C PHE A 321 -19.80 69.46 -46.36
N VAL A 322 -19.63 68.33 -47.07
CA VAL A 322 -20.24 67.03 -46.75
C VAL A 322 -19.14 66.02 -46.37
N CYS A 323 -19.43 65.13 -45.42
CA CYS A 323 -18.52 64.09 -44.98
C CYS A 323 -18.63 62.86 -45.90
N LYS A 324 -17.54 62.43 -46.54
CA LYS A 324 -17.48 61.12 -47.22
C LYS A 324 -17.33 60.00 -46.18
N LEU A 325 -18.24 59.04 -46.20
CA LEU A 325 -18.19 57.86 -45.36
C LEU A 325 -17.10 56.91 -45.85
N LYS A 326 -16.08 56.71 -45.02
CA LYS A 326 -15.00 55.73 -45.29
C LYS A 326 -15.38 54.30 -44.87
N ARG A 327 -16.40 54.13 -44.03
CA ARG A 327 -16.91 52.85 -43.53
C ARG A 327 -18.43 52.90 -43.48
N SER A 328 -19.09 51.74 -43.47
CA SER A 328 -20.55 51.70 -43.42
C SER A 328 -21.11 52.28 -42.11
N LEU A 329 -22.37 52.73 -42.14
CA LEU A 329 -23.10 53.29 -41.00
C LEU A 329 -24.40 52.51 -40.81
N TYR A 330 -24.93 52.51 -39.59
CA TYR A 330 -26.25 51.94 -39.29
C TYR A 330 -27.35 52.64 -40.08
N GLY A 331 -28.26 51.87 -40.68
CA GLY A 331 -29.35 52.36 -41.51
C GLY A 331 -29.05 52.42 -43.02
N LEU A 332 -27.80 52.22 -43.44
CA LEU A 332 -27.47 52.05 -44.86
C LEU A 332 -27.88 50.66 -45.36
N LYS A 333 -28.62 50.59 -46.48
CA LYS A 333 -29.15 49.32 -47.05
C LYS A 333 -28.06 48.28 -47.34
N GLN A 334 -26.84 48.71 -47.67
CA GLN A 334 -25.70 47.85 -47.98
C GLN A 334 -24.85 47.43 -46.76
N ALA A 335 -25.10 48.00 -45.58
CA ALA A 335 -24.26 47.77 -44.40
C ALA A 335 -24.22 46.29 -43.93
N PRO A 336 -25.33 45.52 -43.94
CA PRO A 336 -25.31 44.11 -43.56
C PRO A 336 -24.44 43.25 -44.50
N ARG A 337 -24.50 43.53 -45.81
CA ARG A 337 -23.73 42.79 -46.81
C ARG A 337 -22.24 43.13 -46.76
N ALA A 338 -21.90 44.41 -46.56
CA ALA A 338 -20.51 44.85 -46.41
C ALA A 338 -19.83 44.22 -45.17
N TRP A 339 -20.57 44.09 -44.08
CA TRP A 339 -20.11 43.39 -42.87
C TRP A 339 -19.88 41.89 -43.13
N LEU A 340 -20.86 41.19 -43.71
CA LEU A 340 -20.75 39.75 -43.97
C LEU A 340 -19.58 39.40 -44.90
N ASP A 341 -19.34 40.22 -45.93
CA ASP A 341 -18.21 40.02 -46.86
C ASP A 341 -16.86 40.14 -46.14
N LYS A 342 -16.71 41.12 -45.23
CA LYS A 342 -15.49 41.33 -44.46
C LYS A 342 -15.25 40.24 -43.43
N PHE A 343 -16.31 39.84 -42.71
CA PHE A 343 -16.26 38.76 -41.74
C PHE A 343 -15.87 37.42 -42.40
N ARG A 344 -16.49 37.09 -43.55
CA ARG A 344 -16.16 35.88 -44.32
C ARG A 344 -14.69 35.83 -44.74
N ARG A 345 -14.16 36.91 -45.32
CA ARG A 345 -12.76 36.95 -45.78
C ARG A 345 -11.79 36.72 -44.63
N THR A 346 -12.04 37.41 -43.52
CA THR A 346 -11.23 37.28 -42.30
C THR A 346 -11.17 35.82 -41.84
N LEU A 347 -12.31 35.11 -41.78
CA LEU A 347 -12.32 33.71 -41.36
C LEU A 347 -11.62 32.77 -42.35
N LEU A 348 -11.75 33.01 -43.66
CA LEU A 348 -11.02 32.26 -44.68
C LEU A 348 -9.50 32.46 -44.55
N ASP A 349 -9.05 33.68 -44.23
CA ASP A 349 -7.63 34.00 -43.98
C ASP A 349 -7.10 33.27 -42.74
N PHE A 350 -7.95 33.03 -41.73
CA PHE A 350 -7.64 32.20 -40.56
C PHE A 350 -7.79 30.69 -40.80
N SER A 351 -7.69 30.23 -42.06
CA SER A 351 -7.70 28.81 -42.45
C SER A 351 -9.00 28.05 -42.14
N PHE A 352 -10.12 28.76 -41.99
CA PHE A 352 -11.43 28.13 -41.97
C PHE A 352 -11.93 27.88 -43.41
N SER A 353 -12.67 26.79 -43.60
CA SER A 353 -13.32 26.40 -44.85
C SER A 353 -14.82 26.66 -44.76
N GLN A 354 -15.37 27.45 -45.68
CA GLN A 354 -16.81 27.74 -45.73
C GLN A 354 -17.61 26.53 -46.22
N SER A 355 -18.77 26.27 -45.61
CA SER A 355 -19.70 25.23 -46.06
C SER A 355 -20.23 25.54 -47.46
N GLN A 356 -20.31 24.51 -48.31
CA GLN A 356 -20.87 24.60 -49.66
C GLN A 356 -22.41 24.62 -49.66
N TYR A 357 -23.04 24.25 -48.55
CA TYR A 357 -24.50 24.12 -48.43
C TYR A 357 -25.14 25.24 -47.62
N ASP A 358 -24.38 25.93 -46.77
CA ASP A 358 -24.87 27.05 -45.97
C ASP A 358 -23.80 28.13 -45.78
N ALA A 359 -24.00 29.30 -46.41
CA ALA A 359 -23.01 30.36 -46.49
C ALA A 359 -22.50 30.94 -45.14
N PRO A 360 -23.24 30.95 -44.02
CA PRO A 360 -22.72 31.45 -42.75
C PRO A 360 -21.90 30.41 -41.94
N LEU A 361 -21.77 29.17 -42.41
CA LEU A 361 -21.13 28.08 -41.67
C LEU A 361 -19.68 27.86 -42.11
N PHE A 362 -18.73 27.75 -41.15
CA PHE A 362 -17.29 27.62 -41.41
C PHE A 362 -16.65 26.49 -40.55
N PHE A 363 -15.67 25.76 -41.10
CA PHE A 363 -15.01 24.59 -40.49
C PHE A 363 -13.48 24.75 -40.43
N TYR A 364 -12.80 24.28 -39.39
CA TYR A 364 -11.33 24.28 -39.28
C TYR A 364 -10.78 22.85 -39.32
N LYS A 365 -9.71 22.57 -40.11
CA LYS A 365 -9.18 21.20 -40.30
C LYS A 365 -7.64 21.19 -40.43
N SER A 366 -6.94 20.48 -39.55
CA SER A 366 -5.48 20.21 -39.64
C SER A 366 -5.15 19.24 -40.79
N ILE A 367 -4.06 19.46 -41.55
CA ILE A 367 -3.68 18.67 -42.76
C ILE A 367 -2.20 18.25 -42.72
N VAL A 368 -1.93 16.97 -43.03
CA VAL A 368 -0.60 16.36 -43.21
C VAL A 368 0.12 16.91 -44.45
N ALA A 369 1.43 17.17 -44.36
CA ALA A 369 2.25 17.70 -45.46
C ALA A 369 1.76 19.07 -46.00
N GLY A 370 1.36 19.96 -45.09
CA GLY A 370 0.74 21.25 -45.40
C GLY A 370 1.59 22.25 -46.20
N CYS A 371 2.89 22.00 -46.39
CA CYS A 371 3.75 22.80 -47.28
C CYS A 371 3.95 22.07 -48.63
N PRO A 372 3.43 22.60 -49.76
CA PRO A 372 3.52 21.96 -51.08
C PRO A 372 4.96 21.70 -51.55
N ASP A 373 5.88 22.61 -51.23
CA ASP A 373 7.24 22.60 -51.77
C ASP A 373 8.21 21.72 -50.98
N SER A 374 8.07 21.66 -49.65
CA SER A 374 9.02 20.92 -48.80
C SER A 374 8.42 19.72 -48.09
N ARG A 375 7.10 19.49 -48.19
CA ARG A 375 6.35 18.38 -47.56
C ARG A 375 6.46 18.30 -46.02
N LEU A 376 6.99 19.33 -45.36
CA LEU A 376 7.12 19.38 -43.89
C LEU A 376 5.78 19.81 -43.26
N SER A 377 5.41 19.15 -42.17
CA SER A 377 4.24 19.52 -41.35
C SER A 377 4.58 20.70 -40.42
N THR A 378 3.57 21.36 -39.86
CA THR A 378 3.73 22.47 -38.91
C THR A 378 3.38 21.98 -37.50
N THR A 379 4.28 22.16 -36.55
CA THR A 379 4.02 21.93 -35.12
C THR A 379 3.40 23.18 -34.51
N GLY A 380 2.24 23.01 -33.86
CA GLY A 380 1.55 24.04 -33.11
C GLY A 380 1.25 23.58 -31.69
N TRP A 381 1.51 24.43 -30.70
CA TRP A 381 1.07 24.19 -29.31
C TRP A 381 0.83 25.49 -28.55
N CYS A 382 0.02 25.40 -27.49
CA CYS A 382 -0.30 26.47 -26.57
C CYS A 382 -0.35 25.92 -25.14
N ILE A 383 0.20 26.65 -24.18
CA ILE A 383 0.33 26.25 -22.78
C ILE A 383 -0.27 27.35 -21.91
N PHE A 384 -1.11 26.92 -20.96
CA PHE A 384 -1.87 27.80 -20.09
C PHE A 384 -1.51 27.55 -18.62
N ILE A 385 -1.53 28.59 -17.81
CA ILE A 385 -1.58 28.49 -16.34
C ILE A 385 -2.91 29.09 -15.90
N GLY A 386 -3.81 28.24 -15.37
CA GLY A 386 -5.21 28.60 -15.23
C GLY A 386 -5.80 28.93 -16.61
N ASP A 387 -6.44 30.09 -16.73
CA ASP A 387 -7.01 30.59 -17.99
C ASP A 387 -6.07 31.49 -18.79
N ALA A 388 -4.83 31.72 -18.30
CA ALA A 388 -3.87 32.60 -18.95
C ALA A 388 -2.97 31.81 -19.92
N LEU A 389 -2.95 32.21 -21.20
CA LEU A 389 -1.99 31.70 -22.18
C LEU A 389 -0.61 32.26 -21.87
N ILE A 390 0.35 31.38 -21.54
CA ILE A 390 1.69 31.80 -21.11
C ILE A 390 2.81 31.42 -22.08
N SER A 391 2.61 30.40 -22.92
CA SER A 391 3.56 30.03 -23.97
C SER A 391 2.82 29.43 -25.16
N TRP A 392 3.24 29.76 -26.37
CA TRP A 392 2.72 29.18 -27.61
C TRP A 392 3.79 29.14 -28.68
N LYS A 393 3.67 28.20 -29.62
CA LYS A 393 4.59 28.09 -30.76
C LYS A 393 3.86 27.55 -31.97
N CYS A 394 4.18 28.10 -33.12
CA CYS A 394 3.80 27.58 -34.43
C CYS A 394 5.06 27.59 -35.30
N LYS A 395 5.66 26.42 -35.54
CA LYS A 395 6.90 26.28 -36.31
C LYS A 395 6.81 25.09 -37.26
N LYS A 396 7.29 25.27 -38.48
CA LYS A 396 7.51 24.17 -39.43
C LYS A 396 8.45 23.11 -38.83
N GLN A 397 8.11 21.84 -38.96
CA GLN A 397 8.92 20.71 -38.48
C GLN A 397 10.23 20.63 -39.26
N ASP A 398 11.30 20.19 -38.60
CA ASP A 398 12.63 20.12 -39.20
C ASP A 398 12.82 18.84 -40.05
N CYS A 399 11.88 17.89 -39.99
CA CYS A 399 11.88 16.65 -40.77
C CYS A 399 10.49 16.28 -41.31
N VAL A 400 10.44 15.56 -42.43
CA VAL A 400 9.19 15.15 -43.09
C VAL A 400 8.56 14.00 -42.32
N SER A 401 7.33 14.20 -41.84
CA SER A 401 6.53 13.17 -41.18
C SER A 401 5.81 12.31 -42.22
N LYS A 402 5.89 10.98 -42.10
CA LYS A 402 5.31 10.02 -43.03
C LYS A 402 3.83 9.73 -42.76
N SER A 403 3.29 10.21 -41.64
CA SER A 403 1.87 10.11 -41.28
C SER A 403 1.39 11.31 -40.45
N SER A 404 0.07 11.52 -40.38
CA SER A 404 -0.55 12.49 -39.44
C SER A 404 -0.19 12.16 -38.00
N THR A 405 -0.21 10.88 -37.65
CA THR A 405 0.12 10.38 -36.33
C THR A 405 1.53 10.78 -35.92
N GLU A 406 2.52 10.59 -36.80
CA GLU A 406 3.91 10.98 -36.55
C GLU A 406 4.08 12.50 -36.41
N ALA A 407 3.39 13.28 -37.26
CA ALA A 407 3.44 14.74 -37.21
C ALA A 407 2.89 15.29 -35.89
N GLU A 408 1.74 14.78 -35.44
CA GLU A 408 1.10 15.19 -34.19
C GLU A 408 1.87 14.70 -32.96
N TYR A 409 2.47 13.51 -33.03
CA TYR A 409 3.30 12.97 -31.96
C TYR A 409 4.57 13.81 -31.73
N ARG A 410 5.21 14.27 -32.82
CA ARG A 410 6.33 15.23 -32.74
C ARG A 410 5.91 16.58 -32.16
N ALA A 411 4.70 17.03 -32.48
CA ALA A 411 4.14 18.26 -31.90
C ALA A 411 3.94 18.13 -30.39
N MET A 412 3.43 16.98 -29.92
CA MET A 412 3.30 16.65 -28.50
C MET A 412 4.65 16.61 -27.78
N SER A 413 5.70 16.05 -28.39
CA SER A 413 7.05 16.01 -27.80
C SER A 413 7.64 17.40 -27.60
N ALA A 414 7.48 18.28 -28.59
CA ALA A 414 7.90 19.67 -28.50
C ALA A 414 7.13 20.45 -27.42
N ALA A 415 5.82 20.19 -27.26
CA ALA A 415 5.02 20.79 -26.21
C ALA A 415 5.44 20.31 -24.80
N CYS A 416 5.73 19.01 -24.64
CA CYS A 416 6.26 18.46 -23.38
C CYS A 416 7.57 19.13 -22.94
N SER A 417 8.47 19.42 -23.89
CA SER A 417 9.73 20.10 -23.60
C SER A 417 9.51 21.49 -22.97
N GLU A 418 8.58 22.25 -23.53
CA GLU A 418 8.24 23.58 -23.02
C GLU A 418 7.55 23.51 -21.65
N ILE A 419 6.67 22.52 -21.43
CA ILE A 419 6.01 22.29 -20.14
C ILE A 419 7.05 22.03 -19.04
N VAL A 420 8.10 21.25 -19.31
CA VAL A 420 9.16 20.98 -18.33
C VAL A 420 9.88 22.27 -17.94
N TRP A 421 10.33 23.05 -18.92
CA TRP A 421 10.99 24.33 -18.67
C TRP A 421 10.12 25.28 -17.83
N LEU A 422 8.83 25.37 -18.15
CA LEU A 422 7.88 26.18 -17.40
C LEU A 422 7.66 25.69 -15.97
N ARG A 423 7.65 24.37 -15.74
CA ARG A 423 7.51 23.81 -14.39
C ARG A 423 8.74 24.10 -13.53
N ASP A 424 9.94 24.00 -14.09
CA ASP A 424 11.18 24.36 -13.37
C ASP A 424 11.18 25.85 -13.02
N LEU A 425 10.78 26.72 -13.96
CA LEU A 425 10.61 28.15 -13.71
C LEU A 425 9.59 28.43 -12.60
N LEU A 426 8.46 27.71 -12.57
CA LEU A 426 7.46 27.88 -11.51
C LEU A 426 7.97 27.43 -10.14
N VAL A 427 8.79 26.37 -10.09
CA VAL A 427 9.45 25.92 -8.85
C VAL A 427 10.42 26.99 -8.34
N GLU A 428 11.23 27.60 -9.22
CA GLU A 428 12.11 28.73 -8.85
C GLU A 428 11.32 29.94 -8.33
N LEU A 429 10.12 30.17 -8.85
CA LEU A 429 9.20 31.22 -8.41
C LEU A 429 8.38 30.84 -7.15
N GLY A 430 8.67 29.68 -6.54
CA GLY A 430 8.05 29.23 -5.28
C GLY A 430 6.68 28.56 -5.45
N ILE A 431 6.31 28.16 -6.67
CA ILE A 431 5.02 27.54 -7.01
C ILE A 431 5.23 26.05 -7.32
N SER A 432 4.96 25.20 -6.33
CA SER A 432 5.03 23.75 -6.49
C SER A 432 3.80 23.19 -7.18
N GLN A 433 3.93 22.65 -8.40
CA GLN A 433 2.85 21.91 -9.08
C GLN A 433 2.95 20.41 -8.78
N SER A 434 2.14 19.89 -7.84
CA SER A 434 2.14 18.46 -7.50
C SER A 434 1.32 17.59 -8.46
N GLN A 435 0.44 18.21 -9.25
CA GLN A 435 -0.44 17.50 -10.18
C GLN A 435 0.13 17.38 -11.59
N PRO A 436 -0.20 16.28 -12.29
CA PRO A 436 -0.09 16.13 -13.74
C PRO A 436 -0.51 17.36 -14.56
N THR A 437 0.34 17.85 -15.47
CA THR A 437 -0.07 18.83 -16.50
C THR A 437 -0.77 18.08 -17.65
N PRO A 438 -2.08 18.29 -17.87
CA PRO A 438 -2.80 17.60 -18.94
C PRO A 438 -2.38 18.14 -20.30
N LEU A 439 -1.90 17.24 -21.18
CA LEU A 439 -1.62 17.55 -22.58
C LEU A 439 -2.78 17.05 -23.45
N HIS A 440 -3.39 17.96 -24.21
CA HIS A 440 -4.51 17.64 -25.09
C HIS A 440 -4.03 17.58 -26.55
N GLY A 441 -4.18 16.41 -27.17
CA GLY A 441 -4.02 16.23 -28.61
C GLY A 441 -5.37 15.97 -29.27
N ASP A 442 -5.50 16.26 -30.56
CA ASP A 442 -6.69 15.99 -31.38
C ASP A 442 -6.58 14.68 -32.19
N ASN A 443 -5.37 14.14 -32.33
CA ASN A 443 -5.11 12.89 -33.03
C ASN A 443 -5.17 11.67 -32.11
N THR A 444 -6.27 10.93 -32.21
CA THR A 444 -6.52 9.71 -31.41
C THR A 444 -5.42 8.67 -31.49
N SER A 445 -4.78 8.48 -32.65
CA SER A 445 -3.69 7.52 -32.82
C SER A 445 -2.41 7.97 -32.11
N ALA A 446 -2.08 9.26 -32.16
CA ALA A 446 -0.93 9.81 -31.43
C ALA A 446 -1.15 9.73 -29.91
N ILE A 447 -2.36 10.01 -29.44
CA ILE A 447 -2.76 9.87 -28.03
C ILE A 447 -2.68 8.42 -27.56
N GLN A 448 -3.13 7.47 -28.38
CA GLN A 448 -3.06 6.04 -28.05
C GLN A 448 -1.62 5.52 -27.97
N ILE A 449 -0.75 5.96 -28.89
CA ILE A 449 0.68 5.62 -28.86
C ILE A 449 1.35 6.22 -27.62
N ALA A 450 0.98 7.44 -27.22
CA ALA A 450 1.47 8.05 -25.98
C ALA A 450 0.96 7.32 -24.73
N ALA A 451 -0.29 6.82 -24.76
CA ALA A 451 -0.95 6.20 -23.61
C ALA A 451 -0.66 4.69 -23.42
N ASN A 452 -0.25 3.95 -24.45
CA ASN A 452 -0.03 2.50 -24.37
C ASN A 452 1.21 2.05 -25.18
N PRO A 453 2.35 1.75 -24.54
CA PRO A 453 3.65 1.56 -25.20
C PRO A 453 3.88 0.15 -25.74
N VAL A 454 2.90 -0.45 -26.42
CA VAL A 454 3.14 -1.72 -27.12
C VAL A 454 3.76 -1.40 -28.48
N TYR A 455 5.03 -1.78 -28.66
CA TYR A 455 5.73 -1.62 -29.93
C TYR A 455 4.98 -2.36 -31.05
N HIS A 456 4.50 -1.61 -32.04
CA HIS A 456 4.00 -2.15 -33.29
C HIS A 456 5.12 -2.08 -34.33
N GLU A 457 5.19 -3.01 -35.28
CA GLU A 457 6.20 -2.99 -36.36
C GLU A 457 6.23 -1.65 -37.12
N HIS A 458 5.12 -0.92 -37.12
CA HIS A 458 4.94 0.36 -37.78
C HIS A 458 5.41 1.59 -36.97
N THR A 459 5.87 1.48 -35.71
CA THR A 459 6.31 2.64 -34.89
C THR A 459 7.80 2.67 -34.55
N LYS A 460 8.57 1.65 -34.97
CA LYS A 460 10.02 1.53 -34.70
C LYS A 460 10.88 2.68 -35.25
N HIS A 461 10.39 3.45 -36.21
CA HIS A 461 11.14 4.57 -36.83
C HIS A 461 10.96 5.92 -36.11
N ILE A 462 10.15 5.96 -35.03
CA ILE A 462 9.83 7.17 -34.23
C ILE A 462 10.54 7.13 -32.85
N ASP A 463 11.46 6.17 -32.67
CA ASP A 463 12.03 5.74 -31.38
C ASP A 463 12.66 6.86 -30.53
N VAL A 464 13.39 7.78 -31.16
CA VAL A 464 14.05 8.90 -30.46
C VAL A 464 13.03 9.92 -29.91
N ASP A 465 11.94 10.18 -30.65
CA ASP A 465 10.86 11.06 -30.22
C ASP A 465 9.99 10.40 -29.13
N CYS A 466 9.84 9.07 -29.18
CA CYS A 466 9.14 8.27 -28.17
C CYS A 466 9.83 8.32 -26.80
N HIS A 467 11.16 8.20 -26.75
CA HIS A 467 11.89 8.17 -25.48
C HIS A 467 11.78 9.47 -24.67
N TYR A 468 11.71 10.63 -25.33
CA TYR A 468 11.61 11.92 -24.64
C TYR A 468 10.26 12.09 -23.92
N ILE A 469 9.15 11.74 -24.59
CA ILE A 469 7.81 11.74 -23.96
C ILE A 469 7.74 10.70 -22.82
N LEU A 470 8.27 9.49 -23.03
CA LEU A 470 8.22 8.39 -22.05
C LEU A 470 9.02 8.67 -20.77
N THR A 471 10.15 9.38 -20.87
CA THR A 471 10.97 9.75 -19.70
C THR A 471 10.25 10.77 -18.80
N LEU A 472 9.29 11.53 -19.35
CA LEU A 472 8.56 12.60 -18.67
C LEU A 472 7.12 12.21 -18.26
N TYR A 473 6.72 10.95 -18.50
CA TYR A 473 5.39 10.39 -18.18
C TYR A 473 5.18 10.07 -16.68
N TYR A 474 5.73 10.88 -15.77
CA TYR A 474 5.43 10.84 -14.33
C TYR A 474 4.07 11.52 -13.98
N ILE A 475 3.15 11.57 -14.93
CA ILE A 475 1.94 12.42 -14.93
C ILE A 475 0.64 11.62 -15.16
N PHE A 476 0.72 10.30 -15.36
CA PHE A 476 -0.36 9.39 -14.99
C PHE A 476 0.27 8.36 -14.07
N PRO A 477 -0.19 8.15 -12.82
CA PRO A 477 0.22 6.93 -12.16
C PRO A 477 -0.28 5.82 -13.09
N PRO A 478 0.59 4.93 -13.60
CA PRO A 478 0.08 3.65 -14.09
C PRO A 478 -0.84 3.11 -12.99
N LYS A 479 -1.76 2.19 -13.29
CA LYS A 479 -2.37 1.42 -12.20
C LYS A 479 -1.22 0.71 -11.47
N VAL A 480 -0.68 1.37 -10.45
CA VAL A 480 0.42 0.89 -9.65
C VAL A 480 -0.18 -0.32 -8.97
N ALA A 481 0.41 -1.49 -9.24
CA ALA A 481 -0.05 -2.71 -8.59
C ALA A 481 -0.14 -2.44 -7.08
N PRO A 482 -1.17 -2.95 -6.38
CA PRO A 482 -1.35 -2.67 -4.95
C PRO A 482 -0.07 -2.85 -4.13
N ASP A 483 0.70 -3.91 -4.44
CA ASP A 483 1.98 -4.21 -3.78
C ASP A 483 3.05 -3.12 -4.01
N VAL A 484 3.13 -2.54 -5.21
CA VAL A 484 4.07 -1.46 -5.52
C VAL A 484 3.64 -0.16 -4.84
N LYS A 485 2.33 0.10 -4.79
CA LYS A 485 1.79 1.27 -4.08
C LYS A 485 2.12 1.19 -2.60
N GLU A 486 1.96 0.02 -1.98
CA GLU A 486 2.27 -0.20 -0.58
C GLU A 486 3.75 0.08 -0.25
N VAL A 487 4.67 -0.32 -1.14
CA VAL A 487 6.10 -0.01 -1.00
C VAL A 487 6.35 1.49 -1.03
N LEU A 488 5.78 2.21 -2.01
CA LEU A 488 5.93 3.66 -2.14
C LEU A 488 5.32 4.42 -0.95
N ASP A 489 4.12 4.01 -0.52
CA ASP A 489 3.43 4.58 0.64
C ASP A 489 4.24 4.35 1.92
N THR A 490 4.87 3.18 2.07
CA THR A 490 5.78 2.88 3.19
C THR A 490 6.97 3.85 3.22
N PHE A 491 7.62 4.11 2.09
CA PHE A 491 8.73 5.07 2.03
C PHE A 491 8.28 6.51 2.27
N ARG A 492 7.06 6.88 1.82
CA ARG A 492 6.45 8.19 2.12
C ARG A 492 6.21 8.36 3.62
N VAL A 493 5.68 7.33 4.29
CA VAL A 493 5.51 7.33 5.76
C VAL A 493 6.87 7.44 6.46
N ALA A 494 7.87 6.66 6.03
CA ALA A 494 9.21 6.73 6.59
C ALA A 494 9.85 8.12 6.43
N ALA A 495 9.68 8.75 5.27
CA ALA A 495 10.15 10.11 5.02
C ALA A 495 9.43 11.16 5.89
N THR A 496 8.14 10.95 6.17
CA THR A 496 7.33 11.86 7.01
C THR A 496 7.72 11.78 8.48
N LEU A 497 7.94 10.56 9.00
CA LEU A 497 8.31 10.33 10.41
C LEU A 497 9.78 10.67 10.71
N GLY A 498 10.67 10.47 9.73
CA GLY A 498 12.11 10.70 9.87
C GLY A 498 12.85 9.59 10.62
N SER A 499 14.19 9.67 10.60
CA SER A 499 15.09 8.66 11.18
C SER A 499 15.07 8.58 12.70
N ASP A 500 14.56 9.59 13.41
CA ASP A 500 14.57 9.59 14.88
C ASP A 500 13.45 8.69 15.44
N SER A 501 12.38 8.50 14.66
CA SER A 501 11.25 7.64 15.00
C SER A 501 11.45 6.18 14.58
N LEU A 502 12.42 5.92 13.70
CA LEU A 502 12.57 4.63 13.00
C LEU A 502 14.00 4.10 13.13
N GLY A 503 14.14 2.78 13.24
CA GLY A 503 15.45 2.15 13.38
C GLY A 503 16.20 2.02 12.05
N ALA A 504 16.02 0.88 11.38
CA ALA A 504 16.69 0.54 10.14
C ALA A 504 15.70 -0.07 9.14
N TYR A 505 15.95 0.09 7.85
CA TYR A 505 15.20 -0.56 6.78
C TYR A 505 15.87 -1.90 6.45
N VAL A 506 15.24 -3.01 6.82
CA VAL A 506 15.77 -4.36 6.59
C VAL A 506 15.26 -4.93 5.28
N ILE A 507 16.17 -5.39 4.42
CA ILE A 507 15.86 -6.01 3.13
C ILE A 507 15.93 -7.53 3.27
N SER A 508 14.77 -8.17 3.43
CA SER A 508 14.68 -9.63 3.40
C SER A 508 15.05 -10.19 2.03
N MET A 509 15.66 -11.38 2.00
CA MET A 509 16.15 -12.02 0.78
C MET A 509 17.11 -11.15 -0.05
N ALA A 510 17.99 -10.41 0.63
CA ALA A 510 19.04 -9.65 -0.03
C ALA A 510 20.10 -10.60 -0.64
N SER A 511 20.58 -10.27 -1.82
CA SER A 511 21.54 -11.09 -2.57
C SER A 511 22.65 -10.24 -3.22
N ASN A 512 22.35 -9.00 -3.60
CA ASN A 512 23.25 -8.16 -4.38
C ASN A 512 23.35 -6.72 -3.83
N ALA A 513 24.42 -6.02 -4.20
CA ALA A 513 24.59 -4.60 -3.89
C ALA A 513 23.44 -3.73 -4.43
N SER A 514 22.85 -4.12 -5.57
CA SER A 514 21.69 -3.44 -6.17
C SER A 514 20.47 -3.42 -5.25
N ASP A 515 20.29 -4.45 -4.43
CA ASP A 515 19.12 -4.54 -3.53
C ASP A 515 19.17 -3.40 -2.49
N VAL A 516 20.37 -3.12 -1.97
CA VAL A 516 20.62 -2.00 -1.04
C VAL A 516 20.46 -0.66 -1.76
N LEU A 517 21.09 -0.48 -2.92
CA LEU A 517 21.03 0.77 -3.68
C LEU A 517 19.61 1.13 -4.15
N ALA A 518 18.78 0.14 -4.47
CA ALA A 518 17.39 0.35 -4.84
C ALA A 518 16.60 0.96 -3.67
N VAL A 519 16.82 0.47 -2.44
CA VAL A 519 16.20 1.05 -1.25
C VAL A 519 16.73 2.46 -0.97
N GLU A 520 18.03 2.69 -1.13
CA GLU A 520 18.58 4.05 -0.97
C GLU A 520 17.96 5.05 -1.95
N LEU A 521 17.73 4.63 -3.20
CA LEU A 521 17.04 5.45 -4.20
C LEU A 521 15.59 5.73 -3.81
N LEU A 522 14.84 4.70 -3.40
CA LEU A 522 13.44 4.87 -2.98
C LEU A 522 13.31 5.78 -1.74
N GLN A 523 14.25 5.68 -0.79
CA GLN A 523 14.32 6.60 0.34
C GLN A 523 14.58 8.04 -0.11
N LYS A 524 15.52 8.25 -1.03
CA LYS A 524 15.82 9.57 -1.58
C LYS A 524 14.59 10.18 -2.26
N ASP A 525 13.96 9.44 -3.15
CA ASP A 525 12.83 9.93 -3.96
C ASP A 525 11.62 10.24 -3.08
N ALA A 526 11.30 9.36 -2.12
CA ALA A 526 10.21 9.61 -1.18
C ALA A 526 10.46 10.85 -0.31
N ARG A 527 11.71 11.07 0.13
CA ARG A 527 12.07 12.26 0.92
C ARG A 527 12.02 13.53 0.09
N LEU A 528 12.41 13.50 -1.19
CA LEU A 528 12.25 14.64 -2.09
C LEU A 528 10.77 14.98 -2.32
N ALA A 529 9.93 13.96 -2.55
CA ALA A 529 8.51 14.14 -2.71
C ALA A 529 7.84 14.76 -1.47
N VAL A 530 8.09 14.19 -0.29
CA VAL A 530 7.52 14.67 0.97
C VAL A 530 8.05 16.06 1.32
N ALA A 531 9.33 16.35 1.08
CA ALA A 531 9.87 17.69 1.31
C ALA A 531 9.23 18.75 0.40
N GLY A 532 8.99 18.41 -0.87
CA GLY A 532 8.30 19.27 -1.83
C GLY A 532 6.84 19.56 -1.44
N GLU A 533 6.13 18.55 -0.92
CA GLU A 533 4.77 18.70 -0.42
C GLU A 533 4.69 19.52 0.87
N LEU A 534 5.64 19.34 1.79
CA LEU A 534 5.68 20.06 3.07
C LEU A 534 6.26 21.47 2.95
N GLY A 535 6.93 21.81 1.84
CA GLY A 535 7.66 23.07 1.66
C GLY A 535 8.85 23.22 2.62
N ARG A 536 9.31 22.12 3.23
CA ARG A 536 10.44 22.09 4.17
C ARG A 536 11.13 20.72 4.15
N PRO A 537 12.41 20.62 4.56
CA PRO A 537 13.11 19.34 4.64
C PRO A 537 12.38 18.33 5.53
N CYS A 538 12.41 17.05 5.14
CA CYS A 538 11.95 15.96 5.99
C CYS A 538 12.74 15.89 7.31
N PRO A 539 12.10 15.48 8.42
CA PRO A 539 12.80 15.27 9.68
C PRO A 539 13.85 14.15 9.57
N GLY A 540 14.95 14.29 10.32
CA GLY A 540 16.04 13.32 10.38
C GLY A 540 16.77 13.09 9.05
N GLY A 541 17.60 12.05 8.99
CA GLY A 541 18.31 11.59 7.79
C GLY A 541 17.62 10.42 7.08
N THR A 542 18.34 9.75 6.17
CA THR A 542 17.93 8.45 5.63
C THR A 542 17.97 7.37 6.71
N LEU A 543 17.16 6.32 6.58
CA LEU A 543 17.27 5.14 7.45
C LEU A 543 18.49 4.33 7.03
N ARG A 544 19.15 3.70 8.00
CA ARG A 544 20.19 2.70 7.74
C ARG A 544 19.59 1.54 6.95
N VAL A 545 20.14 1.22 5.79
CA VAL A 545 19.70 0.09 4.97
C VAL A 545 20.50 -1.15 5.35
N VAL A 546 19.79 -2.24 5.68
CA VAL A 546 20.36 -3.46 6.25
C VAL A 546 20.01 -4.66 5.36
N PRO A 547 20.95 -5.20 4.58
CA PRO A 547 20.72 -6.44 3.85
C PRO A 547 20.59 -7.61 4.82
N LEU A 548 19.55 -8.43 4.66
CA LEU A 548 19.36 -9.69 5.37
C LEU A 548 19.66 -10.86 4.42
N PHE A 549 20.79 -11.52 4.67
CA PHE A 549 21.21 -12.73 3.96
C PHE A 549 20.61 -13.96 4.65
N GLU A 550 19.71 -14.68 3.96
CA GLU A 550 18.88 -15.76 4.54
C GLU A 550 19.19 -17.16 4.00
N THR A 551 19.72 -17.30 2.78
CA THR A 551 20.03 -18.61 2.18
C THR A 551 21.51 -18.94 2.29
N VAL A 552 21.89 -20.22 2.19
CA VAL A 552 23.31 -20.60 2.22
C VAL A 552 24.09 -19.98 1.06
N LYS A 553 23.46 -19.85 -0.11
CA LYS A 553 24.06 -19.18 -1.25
C LYS A 553 24.36 -17.71 -0.93
N ASP A 554 23.36 -16.99 -0.41
CA ASP A 554 23.49 -15.57 -0.12
C ASP A 554 24.50 -15.31 1.01
N LEU A 555 24.57 -16.20 2.01
CA LEU A 555 25.59 -16.14 3.07
C LEU A 555 27.02 -16.26 2.52
N ARG A 556 27.24 -17.18 1.58
CA ARG A 556 28.55 -17.36 0.92
C ARG A 556 28.93 -16.16 0.06
N GLU A 557 27.94 -15.47 -0.51
CA GLU A 557 28.15 -14.30 -1.37
C GLU A 557 28.11 -12.97 -0.58
N ALA A 558 27.79 -12.99 0.72
CA ALA A 558 27.55 -11.80 1.53
C ALA A 558 28.74 -10.83 1.57
N GLY A 559 29.95 -11.30 1.88
CA GLY A 559 31.13 -10.43 1.92
C GLY A 559 31.50 -9.87 0.55
N SER A 560 31.32 -10.64 -0.52
CA SER A 560 31.46 -10.16 -1.90
C SER A 560 30.44 -9.06 -2.25
N ALA A 561 29.17 -9.24 -1.87
CA ALA A 561 28.12 -8.24 -2.08
C ALA A 561 28.42 -6.94 -1.32
N ILE A 562 28.86 -7.03 -0.05
CA ILE A 562 29.27 -5.88 0.76
C ILE A 562 30.52 -5.20 0.18
N ARG A 563 31.53 -5.97 -0.25
CA ARG A 563 32.74 -5.44 -0.88
C ARG A 563 32.42 -4.65 -2.16
N LYS A 564 31.55 -5.18 -3.02
CA LYS A 564 31.06 -4.48 -4.22
C LYS A 564 30.32 -3.20 -3.84
N LEU A 565 29.44 -3.26 -2.85
CA LEU A 565 28.68 -2.11 -2.38
C LEU A 565 29.58 -0.99 -1.82
N LEU A 566 30.55 -1.35 -0.98
CA LEU A 566 31.53 -0.40 -0.40
C LEU A 566 32.56 0.10 -1.41
N SER A 567 32.79 -0.61 -2.52
CA SER A 567 33.64 -0.13 -3.62
C SER A 567 33.05 1.09 -4.34
N ILE A 568 31.74 1.33 -4.21
CA ILE A 568 31.05 2.47 -4.82
C ILE A 568 31.28 3.71 -3.95
N ASP A 569 32.01 4.70 -4.48
CA ASP A 569 32.37 5.91 -3.73
C ASP A 569 31.15 6.69 -3.21
N TRP A 570 30.07 6.75 -4.00
CA TRP A 570 28.83 7.38 -3.55
C TRP A 570 28.29 6.72 -2.27
N TYR A 571 28.24 5.39 -2.21
CA TYR A 571 27.69 4.66 -1.08
C TYR A 571 28.60 4.77 0.15
N ARG A 572 29.92 4.66 -0.05
CA ARG A 572 30.90 4.83 1.03
C ARG A 572 30.81 6.22 1.65
N ASN A 573 30.76 7.27 0.82
CA ASN A 573 30.59 8.64 1.28
C ASN A 573 29.22 8.86 1.95
N HIS A 574 28.16 8.23 1.43
CA HIS A 574 26.83 8.26 2.03
C HIS A 574 26.85 7.70 3.46
N ILE A 575 27.43 6.51 3.68
CA ILE A 575 27.52 5.90 5.01
C ILE A 575 28.40 6.73 5.95
N ILE A 576 29.54 7.23 5.48
CA ILE A 576 30.42 8.06 6.31
C ILE A 576 29.69 9.32 6.78
N LYS A 577 28.99 10.00 5.87
CA LYS A 577 28.30 11.26 6.15
C LYS A 577 27.02 11.09 6.96
N ASN A 578 26.20 10.10 6.65
CA ASN A 578 24.85 9.97 7.19
C ASN A 578 24.74 8.92 8.30
N HIS A 579 25.69 7.99 8.38
CA HIS A 579 25.65 6.84 9.29
C HIS A 579 26.97 6.66 10.06
N ASN A 580 27.78 7.72 10.17
CA ASN A 580 29.03 7.75 10.94
C ASN A 580 30.01 6.64 10.56
N GLY A 581 30.04 6.22 9.28
CA GLY A 581 30.93 5.14 8.84
C GLY A 581 30.52 3.75 9.34
N HIS A 582 29.24 3.53 9.66
CA HIS A 582 28.72 2.23 10.12
C HIS A 582 27.81 1.56 9.10
N GLN A 583 28.17 0.36 8.68
CA GLN A 583 27.32 -0.57 7.94
C GLN A 583 26.68 -1.55 8.92
N GLU A 584 25.38 -1.83 8.77
CA GLU A 584 24.73 -2.91 9.49
C GLU A 584 24.33 -4.03 8.51
N VAL A 585 24.56 -5.28 8.90
CA VAL A 585 24.24 -6.47 8.09
C VAL A 585 23.47 -7.45 8.95
N MET A 586 22.31 -7.91 8.48
CA MET A 586 21.51 -8.89 9.20
C MET A 586 21.81 -10.30 8.69
N VAL A 587 21.94 -11.24 9.63
CA VAL A 587 22.23 -12.66 9.34
C VAL A 587 21.08 -13.54 9.82
N GLY A 588 20.48 -14.29 8.90
CA GLY A 588 19.29 -15.12 9.15
C GLY A 588 19.64 -16.55 9.53
N TYR A 589 19.33 -16.99 10.76
CA TYR A 589 19.66 -18.34 11.23
C TYR A 589 18.62 -19.38 10.83
N SER A 590 17.33 -19.09 11.06
CA SER A 590 16.25 -20.08 10.88
C SER A 590 15.92 -20.39 9.43
N ASP A 591 15.99 -19.41 8.53
CA ASP A 591 15.76 -19.64 7.10
C ASP A 591 16.91 -20.43 6.47
N SER A 592 18.17 -20.15 6.84
CA SER A 592 19.34 -20.96 6.41
C SER A 592 19.30 -22.37 6.99
N GLY A 593 18.86 -22.52 8.25
CA GLY A 593 18.66 -23.84 8.87
C GLY A 593 17.59 -24.67 8.17
N LYS A 594 16.53 -24.03 7.67
CA LYS A 594 15.49 -24.69 6.86
C LYS A 594 16.03 -25.13 5.49
N ASP A 595 16.94 -24.36 4.88
CA ASP A 595 17.52 -24.64 3.57
C ASP A 595 18.55 -25.79 3.59
N ALA A 596 19.42 -25.84 4.61
CA ALA A 596 20.59 -26.73 4.60
C ALA A 596 20.83 -27.53 5.89
N GLY A 597 19.93 -27.46 6.86
CA GLY A 597 20.11 -28.05 8.19
C GLY A 597 20.89 -27.15 9.14
N ARG A 598 20.73 -27.40 10.44
CA ARG A 598 21.21 -26.49 11.50
C ARG A 598 22.73 -26.35 11.54
N PHE A 599 23.47 -27.45 11.43
CA PHE A 599 24.94 -27.44 11.52
C PHE A 599 25.55 -26.65 10.37
N THR A 600 25.15 -26.97 9.13
CA THR A 600 25.58 -26.26 7.92
C THR A 600 25.28 -24.78 8.01
N ALA A 601 24.06 -24.42 8.40
CA ALA A 601 23.69 -23.02 8.54
C ALA A 601 24.57 -22.30 9.57
N ALA A 602 24.83 -22.90 10.73
CA ALA A 602 25.71 -22.30 11.75
C ALA A 602 27.14 -22.07 11.21
N TRP A 603 27.69 -23.04 10.48
CA TRP A 603 29.03 -22.94 9.91
C TRP A 603 29.13 -21.88 8.80
N GLU A 604 28.18 -21.87 7.87
CA GLU A 604 28.13 -20.88 6.79
C GLU A 604 27.88 -19.46 7.33
N LEU A 605 27.11 -19.32 8.41
CA LEU A 605 26.94 -18.05 9.12
C LEU A 605 28.26 -17.57 9.74
N TYR A 606 29.01 -18.45 10.40
CA TYR A 606 30.31 -18.09 10.97
C TYR A 606 31.28 -17.60 9.88
N LYS A 607 31.38 -18.32 8.75
CA LYS A 607 32.21 -17.91 7.61
C LYS A 607 31.75 -16.59 6.98
N ALA A 608 30.45 -16.41 6.80
CA ALA A 608 29.88 -15.19 6.23
C ALA A 608 30.15 -13.96 7.11
N GLN A 609 30.06 -14.12 8.44
CA GLN A 609 30.38 -13.05 9.38
C GLN A 609 31.86 -12.66 9.33
N GLU A 610 32.78 -13.64 9.25
CA GLU A 610 34.21 -13.36 9.05
C GLU A 610 34.47 -12.57 7.76
N ASP A 611 33.87 -12.97 6.63
CA ASP A 611 34.07 -12.29 5.34
C ASP A 611 33.40 -10.91 5.30
N VAL A 612 32.23 -10.73 5.91
CA VAL A 612 31.57 -9.41 6.03
C VAL A 612 32.40 -8.46 6.91
N VAL A 613 32.94 -8.93 8.03
CA VAL A 613 33.84 -8.15 8.89
C VAL A 613 35.10 -7.76 8.12
N ALA A 614 35.72 -8.70 7.40
CA ALA A 614 36.88 -8.43 6.56
C ALA A 614 36.57 -7.39 5.47
N ALA A 615 35.46 -7.56 4.74
CA ALA A 615 35.04 -6.65 3.68
C ALA A 615 34.80 -5.22 4.19
N CYS A 616 34.21 -5.05 5.37
CA CYS A 616 34.03 -3.72 5.97
C CYS A 616 35.36 -3.10 6.42
N ASN A 617 36.25 -3.90 7.02
CA ASN A 617 37.57 -3.45 7.47
C ASN A 617 38.46 -2.99 6.31
N GLU A 618 38.39 -3.64 5.14
CA GLU A 618 39.12 -3.24 3.91
C GLU A 618 38.86 -1.78 3.52
N TYR A 619 37.66 -1.25 3.80
CA TYR A 619 37.26 0.13 3.48
C TYR A 619 37.22 1.06 4.70
N GLY A 620 37.69 0.60 5.87
CA GLY A 620 37.64 1.38 7.10
C GLY A 620 36.23 1.67 7.62
N ILE A 621 35.24 0.85 7.24
CA ILE A 621 33.85 0.96 7.67
C ILE A 621 33.62 0.04 8.86
N LYS A 622 32.98 0.54 9.91
CA LYS A 622 32.60 -0.27 11.07
C LYS A 622 31.37 -1.10 10.73
N VAL A 623 31.33 -2.35 11.18
CA VAL A 623 30.17 -3.22 10.97
C VAL A 623 29.44 -3.51 12.28
N THR A 624 28.11 -3.50 12.22
CA THR A 624 27.25 -4.09 13.26
C THR A 624 26.51 -5.27 12.66
N LEU A 625 26.69 -6.45 13.24
CA LEU A 625 25.90 -7.62 12.85
C LEU A 625 24.56 -7.60 13.58
N PHE A 626 23.48 -7.67 12.81
CA PHE A 626 22.14 -7.84 13.33
C PHE A 626 21.76 -9.33 13.31
N HIS A 627 21.70 -9.93 14.50
CA HIS A 627 21.38 -11.35 14.65
C HIS A 627 19.86 -11.57 14.57
N GLY A 628 19.42 -12.29 13.52
CA GLY A 628 18.01 -12.63 13.30
C GLY A 628 17.45 -13.66 14.29
N ARG A 629 16.16 -13.97 14.16
CA ARG A 629 15.51 -15.02 14.95
C ARG A 629 16.21 -16.37 14.74
N GLY A 630 16.32 -17.13 15.82
CA GLY A 630 16.86 -18.49 15.80
C GLY A 630 18.37 -18.64 15.97
N GLY A 631 19.09 -17.53 16.15
CA GLY A 631 20.49 -17.59 16.58
C GLY A 631 20.61 -18.09 18.02
N SER A 632 21.76 -18.68 18.36
CA SER A 632 22.13 -19.05 19.73
C SER A 632 22.01 -17.85 20.69
N ILE A 633 22.32 -16.63 20.21
CA ILE A 633 22.20 -15.36 20.95
C ILE A 633 20.73 -15.02 21.30
N GLY A 634 19.81 -15.16 20.34
CA GLY A 634 18.40 -14.78 20.53
C GLY A 634 17.62 -15.76 21.39
N ARG A 635 18.03 -17.03 21.44
CA ARG A 635 17.22 -18.13 21.98
C ARG A 635 17.40 -18.49 23.44
N GLY A 636 18.42 -17.95 24.13
CA GLY A 636 18.57 -18.12 25.59
C GLY A 636 18.58 -19.57 26.08
N GLY A 637 18.96 -20.51 25.20
CA GLY A 637 18.95 -21.95 25.47
C GLY A 637 20.29 -22.53 25.86
N GLY A 638 21.36 -22.02 25.26
CA GLY A 638 22.71 -22.09 25.80
C GLY A 638 23.02 -20.81 26.58
N PRO A 639 24.18 -20.71 27.24
CA PRO A 639 24.59 -19.46 27.87
C PRO A 639 24.65 -18.36 26.80
N THR A 640 23.69 -17.43 26.80
CA THR A 640 23.67 -16.26 25.90
C THR A 640 25.02 -15.53 25.89
N TYR A 641 25.68 -15.53 27.05
CA TYR A 641 27.06 -15.15 27.23
C TYR A 641 28.03 -15.85 26.27
N LEU A 642 28.05 -17.19 26.27
CA LEU A 642 28.91 -17.99 25.40
C LEU A 642 28.58 -17.78 23.92
N ALA A 643 27.31 -17.62 23.56
CA ALA A 643 26.87 -17.37 22.19
C ALA A 643 27.41 -16.04 21.62
N ILE A 644 27.56 -15.01 22.46
CA ILE A 644 28.17 -13.74 22.06
C ILE A 644 29.70 -13.85 22.03
N GLN A 645 30.29 -14.52 23.03
CA GLN A 645 31.73 -14.78 23.10
C GLN A 645 32.24 -15.66 21.96
N SER A 646 31.36 -16.44 21.33
CA SER A 646 31.69 -17.35 20.25
C SER A 646 31.56 -16.76 18.85
N GLN A 647 31.12 -15.50 18.73
CA GLN A 647 31.08 -14.82 17.44
C GLN A 647 32.51 -14.56 16.92
N PRO A 648 32.73 -14.49 15.60
CA PRO A 648 34.05 -14.28 15.04
C PRO A 648 34.75 -13.00 15.55
N PRO A 649 36.08 -12.98 15.59
CA PRO A 649 36.82 -11.77 15.99
C PRO A 649 36.43 -10.55 15.15
N GLY A 650 36.25 -9.39 15.80
CA GLY A 650 35.84 -8.14 15.14
C GLY A 650 34.34 -8.00 14.85
N SER A 651 33.53 -9.02 15.13
CA SER A 651 32.08 -9.00 14.87
C SER A 651 31.23 -8.31 15.95
N VAL A 652 31.74 -8.19 17.19
CA VAL A 652 31.01 -7.67 18.37
C VAL A 652 31.60 -6.34 18.88
N MET A 653 32.36 -5.60 18.05
CA MET A 653 33.17 -4.40 18.39
C MET A 653 32.41 -3.25 19.09
N GLY A 654 32.06 -3.44 20.37
CA GLY A 654 31.25 -2.53 21.18
C GLY A 654 29.75 -2.54 20.87
N THR A 655 29.29 -3.33 19.90
CA THR A 655 27.89 -3.29 19.41
C THR A 655 27.26 -4.67 19.40
N LEU A 656 26.03 -4.76 19.91
CA LEU A 656 25.17 -5.93 19.79
C LEU A 656 23.79 -5.51 19.31
N ARG A 657 23.34 -6.09 18.20
CA ARG A 657 21.96 -5.99 17.76
C ARG A 657 21.40 -7.39 17.56
N SER A 658 20.39 -7.76 18.33
CA SER A 658 19.81 -9.10 18.33
C SER A 658 18.29 -9.02 18.30
N THR A 659 17.65 -9.96 17.61
CA THR A 659 16.20 -10.09 17.63
C THR A 659 15.76 -10.88 18.86
N GLU A 660 15.04 -10.23 19.78
CA GLU A 660 14.36 -10.93 20.87
C GLU A 660 13.10 -11.63 20.36
N GLN A 661 13.03 -12.93 20.61
CA GLN A 661 11.88 -13.75 20.21
C GLN A 661 10.71 -13.52 21.15
N GLY A 662 9.49 -13.42 20.60
CA GLY A 662 8.29 -13.09 21.37
C GLY A 662 8.03 -14.08 22.51
N GLU A 663 8.25 -15.37 22.23
CA GLU A 663 8.15 -16.47 23.20
C GLU A 663 9.18 -16.39 24.35
N MET A 664 10.25 -15.62 24.19
CA MET A 664 11.31 -15.44 25.19
C MET A 664 11.20 -14.11 25.95
N VAL A 665 10.38 -13.16 25.50
CA VAL A 665 10.27 -11.83 26.14
C VAL A 665 9.88 -11.96 27.60
N GLN A 666 8.85 -12.74 27.92
CA GLN A 666 8.44 -12.97 29.31
C GLN A 666 9.54 -13.64 30.14
N ALA A 667 10.28 -14.58 29.55
CA ALA A 667 11.35 -15.31 30.24
C ALA A 667 12.59 -14.45 30.49
N LYS A 668 12.87 -13.44 29.65
CA LYS A 668 14.05 -12.58 29.74
C LYS A 668 13.78 -11.23 30.40
N PHE A 669 12.56 -10.70 30.28
CA PHE A 669 12.22 -9.34 30.69
C PHE A 669 10.91 -9.25 31.50
N GLY A 670 10.22 -10.37 31.74
CA GLY A 670 8.93 -10.37 32.43
C GLY A 670 8.98 -9.96 33.92
N LEU A 671 10.16 -10.07 34.55
CA LEU A 671 10.40 -9.58 35.91
C LEU A 671 11.59 -8.61 35.91
N PRO A 672 11.53 -7.47 36.63
CA PRO A 672 12.61 -6.49 36.65
C PRO A 672 13.98 -7.06 37.00
N GLN A 673 14.06 -7.98 37.98
CA GLN A 673 15.33 -8.59 38.39
C GLN A 673 15.92 -9.47 37.28
N ILE A 674 15.07 -10.18 36.53
CA ILE A 674 15.49 -11.00 35.39
C ILE A 674 15.93 -10.10 34.24
N ALA A 675 15.19 -9.01 33.98
CA ALA A 675 15.55 -8.03 32.96
C ALA A 675 16.93 -7.40 33.22
N VAL A 676 17.19 -6.96 34.45
CA VAL A 676 18.50 -6.43 34.86
C VAL A 676 19.59 -7.48 34.67
N ARG A 677 19.37 -8.72 35.11
CA ARG A 677 20.33 -9.82 34.91
C ARG A 677 20.59 -10.08 33.43
N GLN A 678 19.57 -10.00 32.58
CA GLN A 678 19.72 -10.20 31.15
C GLN A 678 20.54 -9.08 30.49
N LEU A 679 20.31 -7.83 30.89
CA LEU A 679 21.09 -6.68 30.43
C LEU A 679 22.54 -6.75 30.93
N GLU A 680 22.77 -7.21 32.16
CA GLU A 680 24.10 -7.46 32.71
C GLU A 680 24.85 -8.52 31.89
N ILE A 681 24.19 -9.63 31.54
CA ILE A 681 24.77 -10.68 30.70
C ILE A 681 25.14 -10.13 29.32
N TYR A 682 24.25 -9.37 28.67
CA TYR A 682 24.54 -8.75 27.38
C TYR A 682 25.73 -7.79 27.45
N THR A 683 25.70 -6.88 28.42
CA THR A 683 26.75 -5.87 28.60
C THR A 683 28.10 -6.53 28.85
N THR A 684 28.14 -7.50 29.77
CA THR A 684 29.38 -8.22 30.11
C THR A 684 29.92 -9.01 28.92
N ALA A 685 29.04 -9.70 28.18
CA ALA A 685 29.45 -10.50 27.03
C ALA A 685 29.96 -9.63 25.87
N VAL A 686 29.35 -8.48 25.61
CA VAL A 686 29.81 -7.54 24.58
C VAL A 686 31.16 -6.92 24.96
N LEU A 687 31.31 -6.47 26.21
CA LEU A 687 32.56 -5.90 26.70
C LEU A 687 33.70 -6.91 26.61
N LEU A 688 33.49 -8.15 27.08
CA LEU A 688 34.52 -9.18 27.01
C LEU A 688 34.82 -9.58 25.57
N ALA A 689 33.83 -9.71 24.69
CA ALA A 689 34.07 -10.07 23.28
C ALA A 689 34.84 -8.95 22.55
N THR A 690 34.65 -7.70 22.96
CA THR A 690 35.36 -6.54 22.40
C THR A 690 36.80 -6.46 22.92
N LEU A 691 37.01 -6.66 24.23
CA LEU A 691 38.33 -6.50 24.88
C LEU A 691 39.20 -7.76 24.81
N ARG A 692 38.57 -8.92 24.68
CA ARG A 692 39.20 -10.25 24.64
C ARG A 692 38.51 -11.06 23.54
N PRO A 693 38.72 -10.72 22.26
CA PRO A 693 38.09 -11.44 21.16
C PRO A 693 38.48 -12.93 21.20
N PRO A 694 37.58 -13.83 20.78
CA PRO A 694 37.88 -15.25 20.77
C PRO A 694 39.08 -15.55 19.87
N ILE A 695 39.87 -16.54 20.24
CA ILE A 695 41.03 -16.95 19.44
C ILE A 695 40.50 -17.60 18.16
N HIS A 696 41.06 -17.24 17.01
CA HIS A 696 40.80 -17.96 15.76
C HIS A 696 41.10 -19.47 15.96
N PRO A 697 40.39 -20.37 15.26
CA PRO A 697 40.69 -21.80 15.37
C PRO A 697 42.18 -22.04 15.13
N ARG A 698 42.84 -22.70 16.10
CA ARG A 698 44.31 -22.84 16.16
C ARG A 698 44.87 -23.52 14.91
N GLU A 699 44.09 -24.40 14.32
CA GLU A 699 44.50 -25.26 13.22
C GLU A 699 43.55 -25.13 12.02
N GLN A 700 44.12 -25.00 10.82
CA GLN A 700 43.37 -25.08 9.57
C GLN A 700 42.60 -26.41 9.45
N LYS A 701 43.13 -27.47 10.08
CA LYS A 701 42.49 -28.79 10.19
C LYS A 701 41.06 -28.70 10.73
N TRP A 702 40.79 -27.87 11.76
CA TRP A 702 39.45 -27.76 12.34
C TRP A 702 38.43 -27.15 11.37
N ARG A 703 38.86 -26.19 10.53
CA ARG A 703 37.99 -25.64 9.47
C ARG A 703 37.66 -26.71 8.42
N ASN A 704 38.65 -27.51 8.03
CA ASN A 704 38.43 -28.61 7.08
C ASN A 704 37.45 -29.66 7.65
N LEU A 705 37.55 -29.98 8.95
CA LEU A 705 36.58 -30.85 9.63
C LEU A 705 35.18 -30.23 9.65
N MET A 706 35.05 -28.93 9.92
CA MET A 706 33.76 -28.24 9.85
C MET A 706 33.15 -28.26 8.45
N ASP A 707 33.95 -28.07 7.40
CA ASP A 707 33.50 -28.19 6.01
C ASP A 707 33.03 -29.61 5.68
N ASP A 708 33.75 -30.63 6.16
CA ASP A 708 33.37 -32.04 6.00
C ASP A 708 32.04 -32.37 6.70
N ILE A 709 31.89 -32.00 7.99
CA ILE A 709 30.63 -32.20 8.74
C ILE A 709 29.50 -31.46 8.04
N SER A 710 29.72 -30.19 7.67
CA SER A 710 28.73 -29.37 7.00
C SER A 710 28.26 -29.97 5.68
N LYS A 711 29.17 -30.50 4.86
CA LYS A 711 28.83 -31.12 3.58
C LYS A 711 27.96 -32.36 3.79
N ILE A 712 28.35 -33.24 4.72
CA ILE A 712 27.63 -34.49 5.01
C ILE A 712 26.26 -34.18 5.63
N SER A 713 26.21 -33.27 6.62
CA SER A 713 24.96 -32.84 7.26
C SER A 713 23.99 -32.20 6.28
N CYS A 714 24.48 -31.33 5.39
CA CYS A 714 23.65 -30.70 4.36
C CYS A 714 23.03 -31.74 3.42
N ASN A 715 23.84 -32.68 2.94
CA ASN A 715 23.37 -33.73 2.03
C ASN A 715 22.31 -34.60 2.69
N SER A 716 22.56 -35.07 3.93
CA SER A 716 21.59 -35.87 4.70
C SER A 716 20.29 -35.09 4.98
N TYR A 717 20.39 -33.81 5.31
CA TYR A 717 19.21 -32.96 5.52
C TYR A 717 18.40 -32.79 4.22
N ARG A 718 19.06 -32.46 3.10
CA ARG A 718 18.38 -32.20 1.81
C ARG A 718 17.83 -33.47 1.19
N SER A 719 18.53 -34.60 1.31
CA SER A 719 18.03 -35.90 0.83
C SER A 719 16.70 -36.26 1.50
N THR A 720 16.58 -35.95 2.79
CA THR A 720 15.35 -36.21 3.57
C THR A 720 14.27 -35.17 3.34
N VAL A 721 14.59 -33.88 3.40
CA VAL A 721 13.57 -32.81 3.39
C VAL A 721 13.12 -32.42 1.99
N TYR A 722 14.02 -32.43 1.01
CA TYR A 722 13.77 -31.90 -0.34
C TYR A 722 13.73 -32.97 -1.43
N GLU A 723 14.50 -34.05 -1.30
CA GLU A 723 14.61 -35.08 -2.34
C GLU A 723 13.67 -36.27 -2.09
N ASN A 724 13.36 -36.59 -0.83
CA ASN A 724 12.42 -37.65 -0.50
C ASN A 724 10.97 -37.22 -0.81
N PRO A 725 10.30 -37.86 -1.80
CA PRO A 725 8.96 -37.46 -2.21
C PRO A 725 7.90 -37.69 -1.12
N GLU A 726 8.16 -38.60 -0.19
CA GLU A 726 7.21 -38.95 0.87
C GLU A 726 7.27 -38.01 2.07
N PHE A 727 8.31 -37.17 2.18
CA PHE A 727 8.57 -36.35 3.36
C PHE A 727 7.53 -35.26 3.57
N LEU A 728 7.09 -34.58 2.52
CA LEU A 728 6.12 -33.49 2.65
C LEU A 728 4.79 -33.98 3.22
N ALA A 729 4.30 -35.12 2.75
CA ALA A 729 3.06 -35.70 3.25
C ALA A 729 3.25 -36.31 4.64
N TYR A 730 4.40 -36.93 4.93
CA TYR A 730 4.74 -37.33 6.30
C TYR A 730 4.73 -36.14 7.26
N PHE A 731 5.32 -35.01 6.88
CA PHE A 731 5.32 -33.78 7.68
C PHE A 731 3.90 -33.26 7.96
N GLN A 732 3.01 -33.30 6.97
CA GLN A 732 1.61 -32.89 7.13
C GLN A 732 0.82 -33.84 8.03
N GLU A 733 1.07 -35.15 7.93
CA GLU A 733 0.41 -36.18 8.74
C GLU A 733 0.95 -36.19 10.18
N ALA A 734 2.26 -36.16 10.37
CA ALA A 734 2.91 -36.31 11.69
C ALA A 734 2.81 -35.06 12.57
N THR A 735 2.61 -33.87 11.98
CA THR A 735 2.63 -32.59 12.71
C THR A 735 1.32 -31.81 12.57
N PRO A 736 0.99 -30.89 13.50
CA PRO A 736 -0.20 -30.03 13.39
C PRO A 736 -0.02 -28.88 12.39
N GLN A 737 0.82 -29.01 11.35
CA GLN A 737 1.18 -27.91 10.46
C GLN A 737 -0.03 -27.27 9.77
N ALA A 738 -0.97 -28.09 9.29
CA ALA A 738 -2.16 -27.60 8.58
C ALA A 738 -3.03 -26.77 9.54
N GLU A 739 -3.18 -27.27 10.76
CA GLU A 739 -3.99 -26.69 11.82
C GLU A 739 -3.34 -25.45 12.45
N LEU A 740 -2.03 -25.23 12.27
CA LEU A 740 -1.39 -23.97 12.63
C LEU A 740 -2.01 -22.77 11.91
N GLY A 741 -2.68 -22.97 10.78
CA GLY A 741 -3.43 -21.92 10.09
C GLY A 741 -4.66 -21.42 10.86
N TYR A 742 -5.20 -22.23 11.78
CA TYR A 742 -6.31 -21.81 12.66
C TYR A 742 -5.86 -20.86 13.77
N LEU A 743 -4.56 -20.84 14.06
CA LEU A 743 -4.01 -19.91 15.02
C LEU A 743 -3.94 -18.53 14.38
N ASN A 744 -4.54 -17.54 15.04
CA ASN A 744 -4.19 -16.12 14.84
C ASN A 744 -2.79 -15.80 15.43
N ILE A 745 -1.83 -16.75 15.36
CA ILE A 745 -0.45 -16.55 15.80
C ILE A 745 0.27 -15.77 14.70
N GLY A 746 0.13 -14.45 14.81
CA GLY A 746 0.76 -13.47 13.95
C GLY A 746 -0.14 -13.03 12.80
N SER A 747 -0.11 -11.74 12.50
CA SER A 747 -0.83 -11.09 11.38
C SER A 747 -0.38 -11.56 9.98
N ARG A 748 0.39 -12.65 9.88
CA ARG A 748 1.15 -13.02 8.69
C ARG A 748 0.78 -14.43 8.22
N PRO A 749 0.51 -14.63 6.91
CA PRO A 749 0.21 -15.96 6.38
C PRO A 749 1.40 -16.92 6.52
N THR A 750 1.11 -18.21 6.72
CA THR A 750 2.10 -19.28 6.95
C THR A 750 3.00 -19.57 5.74
N ARG A 751 2.57 -19.18 4.53
CA ARG A 751 3.30 -19.37 3.26
C ARG A 751 3.49 -18.05 2.51
N ARG A 752 4.56 -17.97 1.70
CA ARG A 752 4.84 -16.79 0.84
C ARG A 752 4.03 -16.79 -0.48
N LYS A 753 3.58 -17.96 -0.97
CA LYS A 753 2.71 -18.19 -2.17
C LYS A 753 1.84 -19.45 -1.96
N SER A 754 0.80 -19.66 -2.77
CA SER A 754 -0.13 -20.82 -2.72
C SER A 754 0.48 -22.17 -3.12
N SER A 755 1.77 -22.23 -3.46
CA SER A 755 2.49 -23.44 -3.85
C SER A 755 2.69 -24.42 -2.70
N VAL A 756 2.79 -25.72 -3.01
CA VAL A 756 2.66 -26.83 -2.05
C VAL A 756 3.97 -27.21 -1.31
N GLY A 757 5.16 -26.83 -1.83
CA GLY A 757 6.46 -27.30 -1.33
C GLY A 757 7.05 -26.62 -0.08
N ILE A 758 7.96 -27.33 0.61
CA ILE A 758 8.65 -26.90 1.86
C ILE A 758 9.49 -25.63 1.66
N GLY A 759 10.04 -25.42 0.46
CA GLY A 759 10.78 -24.20 0.11
C GLY A 759 9.99 -22.91 0.38
N HIS A 760 8.67 -22.95 0.22
CA HIS A 760 7.77 -21.80 0.40
C HIS A 760 7.15 -21.67 1.79
N LEU A 761 7.34 -22.68 2.65
CA LEU A 761 6.98 -22.61 4.06
C LEU A 761 7.94 -21.67 4.78
N ARG A 762 7.40 -20.77 5.61
CA ARG A 762 8.22 -19.88 6.44
C ARG A 762 8.91 -20.65 7.56
N ALA A 763 10.05 -20.17 8.03
CA ALA A 763 10.83 -20.85 9.06
C ALA A 763 10.09 -21.00 10.41
N ILE A 764 9.20 -20.07 10.78
CA ILE A 764 8.43 -20.16 12.02
C ILE A 764 7.46 -21.36 12.00
N PRO A 765 6.52 -21.49 11.03
CA PRO A 765 5.68 -22.68 10.91
C PRO A 765 6.47 -23.99 10.82
N TRP A 766 7.62 -23.99 10.15
CA TRP A 766 8.51 -25.15 10.05
C TRP A 766 9.00 -25.61 11.43
N ILE A 767 9.64 -24.73 12.19
CA ILE A 767 10.17 -25.06 13.53
C ILE A 767 9.04 -25.37 14.50
N PHE A 768 7.95 -24.60 14.43
CA PHE A 768 6.86 -24.68 15.39
C PHE A 768 6.10 -26.01 15.25
N ALA A 769 5.82 -26.47 14.04
CA ALA A 769 5.14 -27.74 13.80
C ALA A 769 5.90 -28.94 14.42
N TRP A 770 7.22 -29.01 14.24
CA TRP A 770 8.05 -30.07 14.83
C TRP A 770 8.30 -29.91 16.34
N THR A 771 8.18 -28.68 16.86
CA THR A 771 8.24 -28.43 18.30
C THR A 771 7.02 -29.02 19.01
N GLN A 772 5.84 -28.92 18.38
CA GLN A 772 4.60 -29.47 18.92
C GLN A 772 4.67 -30.98 19.15
N THR A 773 5.25 -31.72 18.21
CA THR A 773 5.34 -33.20 18.26
C THR A 773 6.48 -33.73 19.12
N ARG A 774 7.21 -32.86 19.80
CA ARG A 774 8.42 -33.20 20.59
C ARG A 774 9.51 -33.87 19.76
N PHE A 775 9.44 -33.77 18.43
CA PHE A 775 10.45 -34.37 17.57
C PHE A 775 11.56 -33.39 17.20
N VAL A 776 11.27 -32.08 17.17
CA VAL A 776 12.25 -30.98 16.98
C VAL A 776 13.25 -31.21 15.83
N LEU A 777 12.80 -31.94 14.80
CA LEU A 777 13.57 -32.38 13.63
C LEU A 777 14.45 -31.29 12.98
N PRO A 778 13.99 -30.03 12.82
CA PRO A 778 14.79 -28.98 12.18
C PRO A 778 16.13 -28.66 12.88
N ALA A 779 16.27 -29.00 14.15
CA ALA A 779 17.44 -28.64 14.94
C ALA A 779 18.57 -29.66 14.90
N TRP A 780 18.26 -30.94 14.61
CA TRP A 780 19.23 -32.04 14.71
C TRP A 780 19.37 -32.86 13.42
N LEU A 781 18.42 -32.78 12.48
CA LEU A 781 18.50 -33.55 11.23
C LEU A 781 19.80 -33.24 10.47
N GLY A 782 20.50 -34.29 10.05
CA GLY A 782 21.82 -34.22 9.40
C GLY A 782 23.01 -34.09 10.37
N VAL A 783 22.81 -33.67 11.63
CA VAL A 783 23.93 -33.52 12.59
C VAL A 783 24.58 -34.87 12.87
N GLY A 784 23.76 -35.89 13.21
CA GLY A 784 24.27 -37.23 13.50
C GLY A 784 25.07 -37.82 12.35
N ALA A 785 24.58 -37.69 11.11
CA ALA A 785 25.30 -38.15 9.92
C ALA A 785 26.65 -37.45 9.74
N GLY A 786 26.70 -36.13 9.95
CA GLY A 786 27.92 -35.35 9.82
C GLY A 786 28.97 -35.69 10.88
N LEU A 787 28.57 -35.74 12.16
CA LEU A 787 29.48 -36.11 13.25
C LEU A 787 29.96 -37.55 13.11
N LYS A 788 29.06 -38.49 12.83
CA LYS A 788 29.39 -39.89 12.57
C LYS A 788 30.43 -40.04 11.47
N GLY A 789 30.20 -39.41 10.32
CA GLY A 789 31.08 -39.54 9.16
C GLY A 789 32.51 -39.00 9.40
N VAL A 790 32.68 -38.07 10.35
CA VAL A 790 34.02 -37.57 10.74
C VAL A 790 34.65 -38.40 11.86
N CYS A 791 33.86 -38.86 12.83
CA CYS A 791 34.33 -39.78 13.87
C CYS A 791 34.83 -41.11 13.27
N GLU A 792 34.12 -41.67 12.28
CA GLU A 792 34.52 -42.92 11.60
C GLU A 792 35.83 -42.78 10.81
N LYS A 793 36.22 -41.55 10.43
CA LYS A 793 37.53 -41.25 9.83
C LYS A 793 38.67 -41.13 10.87
N GLY A 794 38.38 -41.32 12.16
CA GLY A 794 39.38 -41.27 13.24
C GLY A 794 39.59 -39.88 13.86
N HIS A 795 38.70 -38.91 13.62
CA HIS A 795 38.84 -37.53 14.10
C HIS A 795 38.09 -37.23 15.41
N THR A 796 37.68 -38.24 16.18
CA THR A 796 36.91 -38.05 17.41
C THR A 796 37.64 -37.18 18.44
N GLU A 797 38.95 -37.38 18.63
CA GLU A 797 39.74 -36.58 19.57
C GLU A 797 39.91 -35.12 19.10
N ASP A 798 39.97 -34.89 17.78
CA ASP A 798 39.97 -33.54 17.23
C ASP A 798 38.66 -32.81 17.53
N LEU A 799 37.51 -33.49 17.40
CA LEU A 799 36.20 -32.91 17.72
C LEU A 799 36.05 -32.63 19.23
N ARG A 800 36.59 -33.50 20.08
CA ARG A 800 36.65 -33.26 21.54
C ARG A 800 37.53 -32.06 21.89
N ALA A 801 38.66 -31.91 21.21
CA ALA A 801 39.52 -30.74 21.36
C ALA A 801 38.79 -29.46 20.89
N MET A 802 38.13 -29.50 19.73
CA MET A 802 37.30 -28.39 19.24
C MET A 802 36.20 -28.01 20.24
N TYR A 803 35.53 -28.97 20.87
CA TYR A 803 34.50 -28.69 21.87
C TYR A 803 35.04 -28.01 23.12
N LYS A 804 36.26 -28.38 23.56
CA LYS A 804 36.90 -27.79 24.74
C LYS A 804 37.53 -26.42 24.47
N GLU A 805 38.09 -26.23 23.28
CA GLU A 805 38.98 -25.10 22.98
C GLU A 805 38.37 -24.06 22.04
N TRP A 806 37.35 -24.39 21.25
CA TRP A 806 36.75 -23.47 20.29
C TRP A 806 35.32 -23.06 20.69
N PRO A 807 35.12 -21.83 21.22
CA PRO A 807 33.82 -21.38 21.74
C PRO A 807 32.66 -21.47 20.73
N PHE A 808 32.95 -21.31 19.43
CA PHE A 808 31.94 -21.47 18.39
C PHE A 808 31.45 -22.91 18.27
N PHE A 809 32.36 -23.88 18.23
CA PHE A 809 31.99 -25.27 18.16
C PHE A 809 31.29 -25.71 19.45
N GLN A 810 31.82 -25.32 20.62
CA GLN A 810 31.18 -25.54 21.92
C GLN A 810 29.74 -25.02 21.94
N SER A 811 29.55 -23.74 21.62
CA SER A 811 28.22 -23.11 21.62
C SER A 811 27.26 -23.75 20.63
N THR A 812 27.76 -24.27 19.50
CA THR A 812 26.94 -24.94 18.47
C THR A 812 26.48 -26.30 18.96
N ILE A 813 27.39 -27.11 19.51
CA ILE A 813 27.08 -28.43 20.05
C ILE A 813 26.20 -28.34 21.30
N ASP A 814 26.49 -27.42 22.23
CA ASP A 814 25.65 -27.20 23.43
C ASP A 814 24.20 -26.87 23.08
N LEU A 815 23.99 -26.07 22.02
CA LEU A 815 22.65 -25.75 21.55
C LEU A 815 21.94 -26.98 20.97
N ILE A 816 22.64 -27.76 20.15
CA ILE A 816 22.10 -29.01 19.57
C ILE A 816 21.76 -29.99 20.69
N GLU A 817 22.68 -30.21 21.63
CA GLU A 817 22.52 -31.09 22.78
C GLU A 817 21.31 -30.69 23.64
N MET A 818 21.12 -29.40 23.90
CA MET A 818 19.95 -28.88 24.61
C MET A 818 18.63 -29.18 23.88
N VAL A 819 18.61 -29.03 22.54
CA VAL A 819 17.39 -29.29 21.77
C VAL A 819 17.09 -30.79 21.71
N ILE A 820 18.11 -31.64 21.50
CA ILE A 820 17.95 -33.10 21.58
C ILE A 820 17.41 -33.49 22.96
N GLY A 821 17.91 -32.87 24.03
CA GLY A 821 17.41 -33.09 25.41
C GLY A 821 15.95 -32.68 25.65
N LYS A 822 15.33 -31.92 24.74
CA LYS A 822 13.89 -31.60 24.78
C LYS A 822 13.04 -32.53 23.93
N ALA A 823 13.66 -33.30 23.04
CA ALA A 823 12.98 -34.27 22.21
C ALA A 823 12.43 -35.43 23.06
N ASP A 824 11.33 -36.03 22.62
CA ASP A 824 10.71 -37.16 23.31
C ASP A 824 10.28 -38.21 22.27
N ILE A 825 11.10 -39.26 22.14
CA ILE A 825 10.92 -40.33 21.15
C ILE A 825 9.60 -41.08 21.37
N PRO A 826 9.22 -41.50 22.60
CA PRO A 826 7.91 -42.08 22.87
C PRO A 826 6.73 -41.19 22.43
N ILE A 827 6.77 -39.89 22.73
CA ILE A 827 5.73 -38.96 22.27
C ILE A 827 5.70 -38.90 20.75
N ALA A 828 6.84 -38.66 20.09
CA ALA A 828 6.91 -38.58 18.63
C ALA A 828 6.42 -39.87 17.95
N LYS A 829 6.74 -41.04 18.51
CA LYS A 829 6.22 -42.34 18.07
C LYS A 829 4.70 -42.42 18.17
N HIS A 830 4.11 -41.88 19.23
CA HIS A 830 2.66 -41.87 19.40
C HIS A 830 1.93 -40.99 18.38
N TYR A 831 2.49 -39.83 18.01
CA TYR A 831 1.95 -39.03 16.89
C TYR A 831 1.95 -39.86 15.60
N ASP A 832 3.04 -40.57 15.30
CA ASP A 832 3.13 -41.41 14.11
C ASP A 832 2.13 -42.56 14.10
N GLU A 833 2.05 -43.32 15.20
CA GLU A 833 1.15 -44.49 15.31
C GLU A 833 -0.33 -44.11 15.12
N VAL A 834 -0.72 -42.91 15.53
CA VAL A 834 -2.12 -42.48 15.52
C VAL A 834 -2.48 -41.65 14.29
N LEU A 835 -1.57 -40.81 13.78
CA LEU A 835 -1.88 -39.81 12.76
C LEU A 835 -1.28 -40.12 11.38
N VAL A 836 -0.24 -40.93 11.30
CA VAL A 836 0.50 -41.19 10.06
C VAL A 836 0.03 -42.48 9.41
N SER A 837 -0.17 -42.41 8.09
CA SER A 837 -0.56 -43.57 7.27
C SER A 837 0.49 -44.68 7.31
N GLU A 838 0.04 -45.95 7.31
CA GLU A 838 0.92 -47.13 7.43
C GLU A 838 2.10 -47.11 6.45
N LYS A 839 1.86 -46.70 5.20
CA LYS A 839 2.88 -46.56 4.16
C LYS A 839 4.03 -45.59 4.49
N ARG A 840 3.81 -44.61 5.38
CA ARG A 840 4.79 -43.59 5.78
C ARG A 840 5.38 -43.82 7.17
N GLN A 841 4.84 -44.75 7.97
CA GLN A 841 5.35 -45.01 9.32
C GLN A 841 6.82 -45.46 9.33
N GLN A 842 7.26 -46.15 8.26
CA GLN A 842 8.65 -46.56 8.09
C GLN A 842 9.62 -45.35 8.06
N LEU A 843 9.24 -44.24 7.40
CA LEU A 843 10.04 -43.01 7.40
C LEU A 843 10.17 -42.44 8.82
N GLY A 844 9.10 -42.48 9.60
CA GLY A 844 9.13 -42.09 11.01
C GLY A 844 10.06 -42.94 11.88
N VAL A 845 10.11 -44.26 11.63
CA VAL A 845 11.06 -45.17 12.29
C VAL A 845 12.51 -44.81 11.94
N GLU A 846 12.78 -44.53 10.67
CA GLU A 846 14.10 -44.12 10.19
C GLU A 846 14.55 -42.80 10.83
N LEU A 847 13.70 -41.78 10.84
CA LEU A 847 14.00 -40.49 11.45
C LEU A 847 14.26 -40.61 12.96
N ARG A 848 13.50 -41.44 13.69
CA ARG A 848 13.76 -41.68 15.12
C ARG A 848 15.10 -42.38 15.36
N ARG A 849 15.53 -43.27 14.45
CA ARG A 849 16.86 -43.90 14.51
C ARG A 849 17.97 -42.89 14.25
N GLU A 850 17.75 -41.94 13.33
CA GLU A 850 18.69 -40.85 13.09
C GLU A 850 18.82 -39.92 14.30
N LEU A 851 17.73 -39.63 15.03
CA LEU A 851 17.78 -38.86 16.28
C LEU A 851 18.66 -39.56 17.34
N LEU A 852 18.50 -40.88 17.52
CA LEU A 852 19.36 -41.66 18.43
C LEU A 852 20.83 -41.61 18.00
N THR A 853 21.10 -41.66 16.70
CA THR A 853 22.45 -41.51 16.16
C THR A 853 23.00 -40.11 16.45
N ALA A 854 22.18 -39.06 16.29
CA ALA A 854 22.59 -37.70 16.61
C ALA A 854 22.92 -37.55 18.11
N GLU A 855 22.12 -38.12 19.00
CA GLU A 855 22.37 -38.15 20.44
C GLU A 855 23.70 -38.84 20.77
N GLU A 856 23.93 -40.05 20.25
CA GLU A 856 25.15 -40.83 20.47
C GLU A 856 26.42 -40.05 20.09
N PHE A 857 26.46 -39.49 18.87
CA PHE A 857 27.64 -38.80 18.39
C PHE A 857 27.82 -37.41 19.01
N VAL A 858 26.74 -36.73 19.43
CA VAL A 858 26.85 -35.50 20.23
C VAL A 858 27.51 -35.81 21.57
N LEU A 859 27.04 -36.84 22.30
CA LEU A 859 27.64 -37.26 23.58
C LEU A 859 29.10 -37.71 23.42
N SER A 860 29.43 -38.39 22.32
CA SER A 860 30.81 -38.80 22.02
C SER A 860 31.75 -37.60 21.85
N VAL A 861 31.28 -36.54 21.18
CA VAL A 861 32.02 -35.28 20.94
C VAL A 861 32.15 -34.44 22.21
N THR A 862 31.09 -34.34 23.01
CA THR A 862 31.13 -33.57 24.26
C THR A 862 31.87 -34.31 25.38
N GLY A 863 31.88 -35.64 25.34
CA GLY A 863 32.38 -36.49 26.42
C GLY A 863 31.43 -36.56 27.62
N HIS A 864 30.16 -36.15 27.46
CA HIS A 864 29.14 -36.25 28.50
C HIS A 864 28.56 -37.67 28.56
N GLU A 865 28.17 -38.12 29.75
CA GLU A 865 27.41 -39.36 29.93
C GLU A 865 25.92 -39.16 29.66
N LYS A 866 25.42 -37.93 29.84
CA LYS A 866 24.01 -37.58 29.66
C LYS A 866 23.87 -36.19 29.05
N LEU A 867 22.81 -36.00 28.26
CA LEU A 867 22.50 -34.71 27.65
C LEU A 867 22.45 -33.56 28.67
N SER A 868 23.07 -32.44 28.31
CA SER A 868 23.17 -31.21 29.10
C SER A 868 23.84 -31.39 30.47
N GLU A 869 24.82 -32.30 30.58
CA GLU A 869 25.55 -32.56 31.84
C GLU A 869 26.26 -31.31 32.38
N ASN A 870 26.85 -30.51 31.48
CA ASN A 870 27.48 -29.23 31.77
C ASN A 870 26.50 -28.15 32.31
N ASN A 871 25.18 -28.38 32.24
CA ASN A 871 24.15 -27.45 32.71
C ASN A 871 23.01 -28.15 33.45
N ARG A 872 23.34 -28.66 34.64
CA ARG A 872 22.40 -29.37 35.53
C ARG A 872 21.13 -28.58 35.84
N SER A 873 21.22 -27.25 35.94
CA SER A 873 20.07 -26.38 36.21
C SER A 873 19.08 -26.36 35.05
N LEU A 874 19.58 -26.23 33.81
CA LEU A 874 18.76 -26.30 32.60
C LEU A 874 18.11 -27.68 32.46
N ARG A 875 18.87 -28.74 32.67
CA ARG A 875 18.37 -30.12 32.61
C ARG A 875 17.21 -30.34 33.58
N ARG A 876 17.37 -29.99 34.86
CA ARG A 876 16.29 -30.09 35.87
C ARG A 876 15.04 -29.33 35.47
N LEU A 877 15.22 -28.17 34.83
CA LEU A 877 14.12 -27.31 34.38
C LEU A 877 13.43 -27.84 33.12
N ILE A 878 14.12 -28.61 32.27
CA ILE A 878 13.50 -29.37 31.18
C ILE A 878 12.71 -30.54 31.76
N GLU A 879 13.34 -31.34 32.64
CA GLU A 879 12.75 -32.51 33.29
C GLU A 879 11.49 -32.14 34.09
N SER A 880 11.51 -31.02 34.82
CA SER A 880 10.37 -30.57 35.63
C SER A 880 9.12 -30.19 34.82
N ARG A 881 9.25 -29.98 33.50
CA ARG A 881 8.13 -29.64 32.61
C ARG A 881 7.48 -30.86 31.98
N LEU A 882 8.18 -31.99 31.91
CA LEU A 882 7.68 -33.20 31.26
C LEU A 882 6.34 -33.69 31.83
N PRO A 883 6.08 -33.67 33.15
CA PRO A 883 4.78 -34.09 33.70
C PRO A 883 3.59 -33.26 33.21
N TYR A 884 3.83 -32.01 32.79
CA TYR A 884 2.80 -31.13 32.26
C TYR A 884 2.70 -31.22 30.73
N LEU A 885 3.85 -31.35 30.05
CA LEU A 885 3.90 -31.44 28.59
C LEU A 885 3.33 -32.74 28.06
N ASN A 886 3.70 -33.88 28.66
CA ASN A 886 3.37 -35.19 28.10
C ASN A 886 1.85 -35.44 28.03
N PRO A 887 1.03 -35.09 29.05
CA PRO A 887 -0.43 -35.17 28.93
C PRO A 887 -1.02 -34.25 27.86
N MET A 888 -0.46 -33.04 27.68
CA MET A 888 -0.91 -32.12 26.63
C MET A 888 -0.60 -32.67 25.24
N ASN A 889 0.56 -33.30 25.06
CA ASN A 889 0.92 -33.98 23.81
C ASN A 889 -0.02 -35.15 23.50
N MET A 890 -0.29 -36.01 24.49
CA MET A 890 -1.23 -37.12 24.35
C MET A 890 -2.64 -36.64 23.98
N LEU A 891 -3.11 -35.58 24.65
CA LEU A 891 -4.38 -34.96 24.34
C LEU A 891 -4.39 -34.34 22.94
N GLN A 892 -3.31 -33.67 22.53
CA GLN A 892 -3.19 -33.08 21.19
C GLN A 892 -3.29 -34.14 20.09
N VAL A 893 -2.69 -35.33 20.27
CA VAL A 893 -2.80 -36.44 19.32
C VAL A 893 -4.25 -36.85 19.12
N GLU A 894 -5.00 -37.06 20.20
CA GLU A 894 -6.42 -37.45 20.12
C GLU A 894 -7.29 -36.33 19.51
N ILE A 895 -7.01 -35.06 19.86
CA ILE A 895 -7.71 -33.91 19.26
C ILE A 895 -7.46 -33.85 17.76
N LEU A 896 -6.21 -33.96 17.31
CA LEU A 896 -5.85 -33.94 15.89
C LEU A 896 -6.52 -35.07 15.13
N LYS A 897 -6.51 -36.28 15.71
CA LYS A 897 -7.18 -37.45 15.12
C LYS A 897 -8.66 -37.16 14.87
N ARG A 898 -9.38 -36.62 15.86
CA ARG A 898 -10.81 -36.31 15.74
C ARG A 898 -11.07 -35.14 14.81
N LEU A 899 -10.29 -34.07 14.94
CA LEU A 899 -10.47 -32.85 14.16
C LEU A 899 -10.29 -33.12 12.66
N ARG A 900 -9.30 -33.94 12.27
CA ARG A 900 -9.10 -34.32 10.86
C ARG A 900 -10.22 -35.18 10.25
N HIS A 901 -11.12 -35.70 11.07
CA HIS A 901 -12.34 -36.39 10.61
C HIS A 901 -13.58 -35.47 10.66
N ASP A 902 -13.55 -34.42 11.48
CA ASP A 902 -14.64 -33.47 11.72
C ASP A 902 -14.07 -32.04 11.82
N ASP A 903 -13.69 -31.51 10.65
CA ASP A 903 -12.93 -30.26 10.57
C ASP A 903 -13.70 -29.07 11.17
N ASP A 904 -15.03 -29.10 11.18
CA ASP A 904 -15.92 -28.01 11.63
C ASP A 904 -16.16 -27.97 13.15
N ASN A 905 -15.51 -28.87 13.90
CA ASN A 905 -15.69 -28.95 15.34
C ASN A 905 -14.96 -27.85 16.11
N ASN A 906 -15.65 -26.72 16.34
CA ASN A 906 -15.08 -25.56 17.03
C ASN A 906 -14.55 -25.87 18.45
N LYS A 907 -15.15 -26.81 19.19
CA LYS A 907 -14.66 -27.20 20.53
C LYS A 907 -13.31 -27.92 20.45
N LEU A 908 -13.14 -28.80 19.46
CA LEU A 908 -11.85 -29.45 19.22
C LEU A 908 -10.80 -28.47 18.70
N ARG A 909 -11.21 -27.48 17.88
CA ARG A 909 -10.33 -26.38 17.49
C ARG A 909 -9.83 -25.62 18.73
N ASP A 910 -10.72 -25.17 19.62
CA ASP A 910 -10.33 -24.47 20.85
C ASP A 910 -9.40 -25.32 21.74
N ALA A 911 -9.71 -26.60 21.92
CA ALA A 911 -8.87 -27.53 22.67
C ALA A 911 -7.48 -27.67 22.02
N LEU A 912 -7.42 -27.74 20.68
CA LEU A 912 -6.16 -27.78 19.93
C LEU A 912 -5.34 -26.51 20.18
N LEU A 913 -5.96 -25.31 20.11
CA LEU A 913 -5.28 -24.04 20.37
C LEU A 913 -4.68 -24.01 21.79
N ILE A 914 -5.40 -24.51 22.79
CA ILE A 914 -4.91 -24.62 24.17
C ILE A 914 -3.69 -25.53 24.26
N THR A 915 -3.74 -26.73 23.67
CA THR A 915 -2.58 -27.64 23.68
C THR A 915 -1.38 -27.03 22.95
N ILE A 916 -1.61 -26.36 21.82
CA ILE A 916 -0.53 -25.72 21.04
C ILE A 916 0.17 -24.64 21.85
N ASN A 917 -0.59 -23.77 22.51
CA ASN A 917 -0.05 -22.72 23.37
C ASN A 917 0.67 -23.30 24.59
N GLY A 918 0.10 -24.32 25.24
CA GLY A 918 0.68 -24.98 26.39
C GLY A 918 2.02 -25.68 26.07
N ILE A 919 2.07 -26.42 24.96
CA ILE A 919 3.29 -27.08 24.50
C ILE A 919 4.36 -26.05 24.10
N ALA A 920 3.97 -24.99 23.38
CA ALA A 920 4.89 -23.92 23.01
C ALA A 920 5.49 -23.22 24.25
N ALA A 921 4.66 -22.93 25.26
CA ALA A 921 5.10 -22.31 26.51
C ALA A 921 6.05 -23.22 27.32
N GLY A 922 5.81 -24.53 27.31
CA GLY A 922 6.68 -25.49 28.00
C GLY A 922 7.99 -25.76 27.25
N MET A 923 7.95 -25.86 25.92
CA MET A 923 9.13 -26.12 25.08
C MET A 923 10.04 -24.90 24.95
N ARG A 924 9.47 -23.69 24.93
CA ARG A 924 10.18 -22.42 24.70
C ARG A 924 11.02 -22.49 23.42
N ASN A 925 12.33 -22.26 23.53
CA ASN A 925 13.27 -22.19 22.42
C ASN A 925 13.74 -23.60 21.95
N THR A 926 13.64 -23.88 20.65
CA THR A 926 13.85 -25.25 20.11
C THR A 926 14.65 -25.34 18.81
N GLY A 927 15.32 -24.30 18.31
CA GLY A 927 16.13 -24.44 17.09
C GLY A 927 16.90 -23.23 16.67
#